data_AF-A0A922S8Q9-F1
#
_entry.id   AF-A0A922S8Q9-F1
#
_cell.length_a   1.000
_cell.length_b   1.000
_cell.length_c   1.000
_cell.angle_alpha   90.00
_cell.angle_beta   90.00
_cell.angle_gamma   90.00
#
_symmetry.space_group_name_H-M   'P 1'
#
loop_
_entity.id
_entity.type
_entity.pdbx_description
1 polymer ?
#
loop_
_entity_poly.entity_id
_entity_poly.type
_entity_poly.pdbx_seq_one_letter_code
_entity_poly.pdbx_strand_id
1 'polypeptide(L)'
;MIHEDVETSPGSSFFGRENQYEPEILDPTAPFSRYSNFKITDNTVILVHGHQGHLNSSFDNLIKDAILYHQEPHNVIVVDWSEEAGQGYTAARQAVPLVAYHLANFVNWLETEARLIRSTLHLVGFNLGAHIVGLDPAASRWGSDSGRLADTDAMYVEVIHTDITGPGSNGIGTAIGDINFFVNGGRNQPGCFGHVCNHNRAYEVFAASMSNSELIGYPCSSDLQNTLNRCKGDPLHMGGLVLSKTGENQYEPEILDPTAPFSRYSNFKITDNTVILVHGHQGHLNSNFDNLIKDAILYHQEPHNVIVVDWAREAGQGYSDARKAVPLVADHLANFITWLENEARLIRSTLHLVGFNLGAHIVGQAGRRLDQGLGRIGRITGLDPAASRWGSDSGRLADTDAMCVEVIHTDITGPGSNGIGTAIGDINFFVNGGSNQPGCIGHVCNHNRAYEVFAASMSNSGLLGYPCSSDLQNTLNRCKGDPLHMGGLALSKTGNGEFTSMIPNNPIPDLFKPAEQTIFLIHGYNGNTVRFNREVREAILRNLGQNNDDNVIEVDWTQGMGSSYTQARLNVENVANELVTFIQWLTTPPSVGVPANAADMHLVGFDLGAHVAGIAGRLLRADSKEIGRITGLNPAGRQWGAGSRRLYRGDAKYVEVIHTDTLGALAYGIGDPIGNVNFYVNGGNNQPGCILHSCCHDRSFELFAASMSNPNLRGYRCSSMTQMNLNLCRGDGLELGGTEISKGVQISSNFIYRINTRRPPFN
;
A
#
# COMPACT_ATOMS: atom_id res chain seq x y z
N MET A 1 3.00 -49.05 22.89
CA MET A 1 2.50 -48.87 24.26
C MET A 1 2.76 -47.42 24.62
N ILE A 2 1.76 -46.57 24.40
CA ILE A 2 1.80 -45.17 24.81
C ILE A 2 1.25 -45.18 26.24
N HIS A 3 2.02 -44.68 27.20
CA HIS A 3 1.58 -44.51 28.58
C HIS A 3 0.45 -43.48 28.62
N GLU A 4 -0.63 -43.83 29.32
CA GLU A 4 -1.89 -43.07 29.46
C GLU A 4 -1.89 -42.09 30.65
N ASP A 5 -0.72 -41.78 31.23
CA ASP A 5 -0.64 -41.03 32.50
C ASP A 5 -0.02 -39.63 32.32
N VAL A 6 -0.76 -38.72 31.67
CA VAL A 6 -0.56 -37.27 31.84
C VAL A 6 -1.93 -36.68 32.21
N GLU A 7 -2.19 -36.53 33.51
CA GLU A 7 -3.49 -36.13 34.07
C GLU A 7 -3.65 -34.61 34.30
N THR A 8 -2.64 -33.78 33.99
CA THR A 8 -2.70 -32.32 34.21
C THR A 8 -2.97 -31.58 32.90
N SER A 9 -4.09 -30.84 32.84
CA SER A 9 -4.34 -29.92 31.72
C SER A 9 -3.40 -28.71 31.83
N PRO A 10 -2.83 -28.21 30.72
CA PRO A 10 -2.00 -27.01 30.72
C PRO A 10 -2.74 -25.81 31.33
N GLY A 11 -2.06 -25.03 32.17
CA GLY A 11 -2.64 -23.81 32.76
C GLY A 11 -2.73 -22.69 31.73
N SER A 12 -3.86 -21.99 31.63
CA SER A 12 -4.02 -20.85 30.70
C SER A 12 -4.09 -19.53 31.47
N SER A 13 -3.09 -18.68 31.29
CA SER A 13 -2.98 -17.38 31.97
C SER A 13 -3.34 -16.24 31.04
N PHE A 14 -4.35 -15.44 31.40
CA PHE A 14 -4.85 -14.31 30.64
C PHE A 14 -4.29 -12.97 31.13
N PHE A 15 -3.79 -12.18 30.19
CA PHE A 15 -3.28 -10.83 30.37
C PHE A 15 -4.01 -9.86 29.44
N GLY A 16 -4.45 -8.73 29.99
CA GLY A 16 -4.95 -7.57 29.28
C GLY A 16 -4.29 -6.30 29.80
N ARG A 17 -4.58 -5.14 29.18
CA ARG A 17 -4.00 -3.84 29.59
C ARG A 17 -4.32 -3.48 31.05
N GLU A 18 -5.42 -3.98 31.59
CA GLU A 18 -5.87 -3.72 32.96
C GLU A 18 -5.22 -4.67 33.99
N ASN A 19 -4.53 -5.74 33.56
CA ASN A 19 -3.91 -6.75 34.42
C ASN A 19 -2.59 -7.31 33.84
N GLN A 20 -1.68 -6.41 33.44
CA GLN A 20 -0.43 -6.77 32.73
C GLN A 20 0.60 -7.54 33.57
N TYR A 21 0.54 -7.41 34.91
CA TYR A 21 1.51 -7.99 35.84
C TYR A 21 0.95 -9.16 36.66
N GLU A 22 -0.37 -9.27 36.79
CA GLU A 22 -1.06 -10.33 37.54
C GLU A 22 -2.13 -10.98 36.63
N PRO A 23 -1.85 -12.15 36.03
CA PRO A 23 -2.78 -12.76 35.09
C PRO A 23 -4.03 -13.31 35.77
N GLU A 24 -5.15 -13.28 35.04
CA GLU A 24 -6.34 -14.07 35.38
C GLU A 24 -6.13 -15.51 34.90
N ILE A 25 -6.49 -16.51 35.71
CA ILE A 25 -6.43 -17.92 35.28
C ILE A 25 -7.74 -18.26 34.58
N LEU A 26 -7.65 -18.68 33.30
CA LEU A 26 -8.79 -19.16 32.54
C LEU A 26 -8.89 -20.68 32.68
N ASP A 27 -9.96 -21.15 33.31
CA ASP A 27 -10.23 -22.57 33.55
C ASP A 27 -11.37 -23.06 32.65
N PRO A 28 -11.09 -23.88 31.62
CA PRO A 28 -12.11 -24.39 30.71
C PRO A 28 -13.06 -25.41 31.38
N THR A 29 -12.81 -25.81 32.62
CA THR A 29 -13.70 -26.69 33.40
C THR A 29 -14.76 -25.91 34.19
N ALA A 30 -14.68 -24.57 34.19
CA ALA A 30 -15.64 -23.68 34.83
C ALA A 30 -16.38 -22.79 33.80
N PRO A 31 -17.58 -22.27 34.12
CA PRO A 31 -18.24 -21.27 33.29
C PRO A 31 -17.42 -19.98 33.19
N PHE A 32 -17.47 -19.30 32.04
CA PHE A 32 -16.71 -18.07 31.83
C PHE A 32 -17.11 -16.98 32.83
N SER A 33 -16.12 -16.41 33.51
CA SER A 33 -16.36 -15.41 34.56
C SER A 33 -16.98 -14.14 33.98
N ARG A 34 -18.12 -13.71 34.53
CA ARG A 34 -18.74 -12.40 34.20
C ARG A 34 -17.90 -11.20 34.64
N TYR A 35 -16.87 -11.44 35.44
CA TYR A 35 -15.94 -10.42 35.95
C TYR A 35 -14.55 -10.53 35.31
N SER A 36 -14.41 -11.32 34.25
CA SER A 36 -13.15 -11.42 33.51
C SER A 36 -12.77 -10.09 32.86
N ASN A 37 -11.48 -9.82 32.79
CA ASN A 37 -10.93 -8.67 32.07
C ASN A 37 -10.90 -8.91 30.54
N PHE A 38 -11.20 -10.13 30.08
CA PHE A 38 -11.27 -10.48 28.66
C PHE A 38 -12.34 -9.66 27.93
N LYS A 39 -11.96 -9.00 26.84
CA LYS A 39 -12.86 -8.17 26.05
C LYS A 39 -13.16 -8.85 24.72
N ILE A 40 -14.43 -9.19 24.50
CA ILE A 40 -14.88 -9.84 23.26
C ILE A 40 -14.57 -9.02 21.98
N THR A 41 -14.44 -7.71 22.11
CA THR A 41 -14.15 -6.78 21.01
C THR A 41 -12.69 -6.75 20.61
N ASP A 42 -11.80 -7.29 21.43
CA ASP A 42 -10.35 -7.19 21.26
C ASP A 42 -9.81 -8.45 20.57
N ASN A 43 -8.82 -8.28 19.69
CA ASN A 43 -8.16 -9.39 19.04
C ASN A 43 -7.48 -10.29 20.08
N THR A 44 -7.53 -11.61 19.88
CA THR A 44 -7.00 -12.58 20.85
C THR A 44 -5.73 -13.23 20.33
N VAL A 45 -4.67 -13.18 21.12
CA VAL A 45 -3.38 -13.79 20.82
C VAL A 45 -3.07 -14.86 21.87
N ILE A 46 -2.78 -16.09 21.43
CA ILE A 46 -2.35 -17.17 22.31
C ILE A 46 -0.87 -17.47 22.08
N LEU A 47 -0.08 -17.44 23.17
CA LEU A 47 1.35 -17.73 23.17
C LEU A 47 1.61 -19.14 23.70
N VAL A 48 2.46 -19.90 23.01
CA VAL A 48 2.87 -21.26 23.41
C VAL A 48 4.40 -21.38 23.41
N HIS A 49 4.99 -21.49 24.60
CA HIS A 49 6.43 -21.58 24.76
C HIS A 49 7.01 -22.94 24.33
N GLY A 50 8.33 -23.01 24.16
CA GLY A 50 9.05 -24.18 23.66
C GLY A 50 9.65 -25.09 24.74
N HIS A 51 10.53 -26.01 24.34
CA HIS A 51 11.24 -26.90 25.26
C HIS A 51 11.98 -26.11 26.36
N GLN A 52 11.84 -26.52 27.62
CA GLN A 52 12.35 -25.82 28.81
C GLN A 52 11.71 -24.43 29.07
N GLY A 53 10.63 -24.08 28.37
CA GLY A 53 9.87 -22.84 28.57
C GLY A 53 8.90 -22.91 29.75
N HIS A 54 8.45 -21.74 30.19
CA HIS A 54 7.47 -21.52 31.25
C HIS A 54 6.89 -20.09 31.16
N LEU A 55 5.80 -19.79 31.90
CA LEU A 55 5.10 -18.47 31.87
C LEU A 55 5.99 -17.21 31.90
N ASN A 56 7.14 -17.28 32.58
CA ASN A 56 8.07 -16.17 32.73
C ASN A 56 9.31 -16.24 31.82
N SER A 57 9.31 -17.08 30.78
CA SER A 57 10.47 -17.20 29.89
C SER A 57 10.64 -15.93 29.04
N SER A 58 11.85 -15.73 28.50
CA SER A 58 12.17 -14.56 27.69
C SER A 58 11.29 -14.44 26.45
N PHE A 59 10.86 -15.56 25.87
CA PHE A 59 9.88 -15.61 24.79
C PHE A 59 8.54 -14.98 25.23
N ASP A 60 7.92 -15.55 26.25
CA ASP A 60 6.58 -15.16 26.69
C ASP A 60 6.53 -13.70 27.11
N ASN A 61 7.51 -13.25 27.92
CA ASN A 61 7.54 -11.86 28.38
C ASN A 61 7.77 -10.88 27.23
N LEU A 62 8.73 -11.14 26.34
CA LEU A 62 9.05 -10.21 25.26
C LEU A 62 7.90 -10.08 24.25
N ILE A 63 7.27 -11.20 23.88
CA ILE A 63 6.15 -11.17 22.93
C ILE A 63 4.90 -10.57 23.57
N LYS A 64 4.56 -10.99 24.80
CA LYS A 64 3.42 -10.43 25.56
C LYS A 64 3.52 -8.92 25.69
N ASP A 65 4.68 -8.41 26.14
CA ASP A 65 4.88 -6.97 26.32
C ASP A 65 4.77 -6.25 24.97
N ALA A 66 5.39 -6.77 23.90
CA ALA A 66 5.28 -6.18 22.57
C ALA A 66 3.83 -6.09 22.06
N ILE A 67 2.99 -7.08 22.38
CA ILE A 67 1.56 -7.07 22.03
C ILE A 67 0.76 -6.10 22.91
N LEU A 68 0.97 -6.11 24.23
CA LEU A 68 0.19 -5.26 25.15
C LEU A 68 0.47 -3.76 24.99
N TYR A 69 1.68 -3.40 24.55
CA TYR A 69 2.07 -2.02 24.22
C TYR A 69 1.75 -1.61 22.78
N HIS A 70 1.17 -2.49 21.97
CA HIS A 70 0.69 -2.15 20.63
C HIS A 70 -0.46 -1.13 20.69
N GLN A 71 -0.66 -0.34 19.62
CA GLN A 71 -1.68 0.74 19.59
C GLN A 71 -3.10 0.19 19.77
N GLU A 72 -3.42 -0.91 19.07
CA GLU A 72 -4.70 -1.62 19.21
C GLU A 72 -4.73 -2.51 20.47
N PRO A 73 -5.87 -2.57 21.19
CA PRO A 73 -6.02 -3.41 22.37
C PRO A 73 -6.14 -4.90 21.99
N HIS A 74 -5.53 -5.77 22.80
CA HIS A 74 -5.48 -7.22 22.58
C HIS A 74 -5.73 -7.98 23.88
N ASN A 75 -6.37 -9.14 23.75
CA ASN A 75 -6.38 -10.21 24.74
C ASN A 75 -5.13 -11.08 24.53
N VAL A 76 -4.27 -11.24 25.54
CA VAL A 76 -3.08 -12.12 25.44
C VAL A 76 -3.24 -13.29 26.40
N ILE A 77 -3.19 -14.52 25.91
CA ILE A 77 -3.26 -15.74 26.71
C ILE A 77 -1.94 -16.50 26.56
N VAL A 78 -1.32 -16.90 27.66
CA VAL A 78 -0.13 -17.76 27.64
C VAL A 78 -0.53 -19.15 28.11
N VAL A 79 -0.22 -20.16 27.29
CA VAL A 79 -0.45 -21.58 27.62
C VAL A 79 0.78 -22.12 28.31
N ASP A 80 0.64 -22.46 29.59
CA ASP A 80 1.71 -23.05 30.38
C ASP A 80 1.64 -24.58 30.39
N TRP A 81 2.55 -25.19 29.64
CA TRP A 81 2.81 -26.64 29.62
C TRP A 81 4.22 -26.96 30.14
N SER A 82 4.72 -26.14 31.08
CA SER A 82 6.10 -26.24 31.61
C SER A 82 6.41 -27.57 32.29
N GLU A 83 5.41 -28.28 32.81
CA GLU A 83 5.56 -29.62 33.39
C GLU A 83 6.08 -30.62 32.36
N GLU A 84 5.49 -30.65 31.17
CA GLU A 84 5.90 -31.52 30.06
C GLU A 84 7.09 -30.93 29.29
N ALA A 85 7.12 -29.61 29.07
CA ALA A 85 8.19 -28.93 28.33
C ALA A 85 9.54 -29.01 29.06
N GLY A 86 9.52 -29.07 30.40
CA GLY A 86 10.68 -29.21 31.28
C GLY A 86 11.28 -30.61 31.32
N GLN A 87 10.56 -31.63 30.84
CA GLN A 87 11.09 -33.01 30.74
C GLN A 87 12.15 -33.12 29.64
N GLY A 88 12.91 -34.21 29.59
CA GLY A 88 13.90 -34.43 28.54
C GLY A 88 13.29 -34.37 27.13
N TYR A 89 14.04 -33.85 26.14
CA TYR A 89 13.53 -33.51 24.80
C TYR A 89 12.66 -34.59 24.12
N THR A 90 12.96 -35.88 24.30
CA THR A 90 12.16 -36.97 23.71
C THR A 90 10.78 -37.09 24.35
N ALA A 91 10.67 -36.89 25.67
CA ALA A 91 9.40 -36.92 26.40
C ALA A 91 8.58 -35.65 26.11
N ALA A 92 9.20 -34.48 26.14
CA ALA A 92 8.56 -33.21 25.77
C ALA A 92 7.98 -33.26 24.34
N ARG A 93 8.71 -33.85 23.39
CA ARG A 93 8.20 -34.09 22.02
C ARG A 93 6.96 -34.99 21.99
N GLN A 94 6.96 -36.08 22.76
CA GLN A 94 5.85 -37.03 22.78
C GLN A 94 4.56 -36.42 23.36
N ALA A 95 4.68 -35.39 24.19
CA ALA A 95 3.56 -34.66 24.76
C ALA A 95 2.90 -33.65 23.80
N VAL A 96 3.59 -33.21 22.74
CA VAL A 96 3.10 -32.17 21.79
C VAL A 96 1.67 -32.44 21.27
N PRO A 97 1.30 -33.64 20.78
CA PRO A 97 -0.06 -33.89 20.29
C PRO A 97 -1.13 -33.77 21.37
N LEU A 98 -0.81 -34.15 22.62
CA LEU A 98 -1.73 -34.06 23.74
C LEU A 98 -1.96 -32.60 24.13
N VAL A 99 -0.90 -31.79 24.20
CA VAL A 99 -1.01 -30.36 24.51
C VAL A 99 -1.80 -29.62 23.41
N ALA A 100 -1.59 -29.97 22.14
CA ALA A 100 -2.38 -29.44 21.02
C ALA A 100 -3.86 -29.79 21.12
N TYR A 101 -4.19 -31.02 21.53
CA TYR A 101 -5.57 -31.44 21.79
C TYR A 101 -6.23 -30.61 22.91
N HIS A 102 -5.51 -30.37 24.02
CA HIS A 102 -6.02 -29.53 25.10
C HIS A 102 -6.23 -28.08 24.67
N LEU A 103 -5.30 -27.51 23.90
CA LEU A 103 -5.45 -26.16 23.36
C LEU A 103 -6.65 -26.03 22.41
N ALA A 104 -6.89 -27.02 21.54
CA ALA A 104 -8.06 -27.02 20.66
C ALA A 104 -9.38 -27.01 21.46
N ASN A 105 -9.46 -27.80 22.54
CA ASN A 105 -10.62 -27.78 23.44
C ASN A 105 -10.78 -26.44 24.17
N PHE A 106 -9.67 -25.82 24.58
CA PHE A 106 -9.68 -24.50 25.20
C PHE A 106 -10.20 -23.41 24.23
N VAL A 107 -9.77 -23.44 22.96
CA VAL A 107 -10.28 -22.53 21.92
C VAL A 107 -11.77 -22.75 21.65
N ASN A 108 -12.23 -24.01 21.60
CA ASN A 108 -13.65 -24.32 21.47
C ASN A 108 -14.46 -23.75 22.65
N TRP A 109 -13.93 -23.84 23.87
CA TRP A 109 -14.55 -23.27 25.07
C TRP A 109 -14.61 -21.73 25.02
N LEU A 110 -13.55 -21.06 24.56
CA LEU A 110 -13.57 -19.61 24.35
C LEU A 110 -14.59 -19.19 23.29
N GLU A 111 -14.76 -19.95 22.23
CA GLU A 111 -15.79 -19.69 21.22
C GLU A 111 -17.21 -19.82 21.79
N THR A 112 -17.47 -20.87 22.57
CA THR A 112 -18.81 -21.11 23.13
C THR A 112 -19.15 -20.18 24.28
N GLU A 113 -18.22 -19.97 25.21
CA GLU A 113 -18.47 -19.28 26.48
C GLU A 113 -18.05 -17.81 26.46
N ALA A 114 -16.95 -17.48 25.78
CA ALA A 114 -16.45 -16.10 25.64
C ALA A 114 -16.84 -15.45 24.30
N ARG A 115 -17.53 -16.19 23.40
CA ARG A 115 -17.92 -15.76 22.05
C ARG A 115 -16.74 -15.26 21.21
N LEU A 116 -15.59 -15.91 21.37
CA LEU A 116 -14.41 -15.68 20.54
C LEU A 116 -14.73 -15.95 19.07
N ILE A 117 -14.31 -15.05 18.18
CA ILE A 117 -14.39 -15.25 16.74
C ILE A 117 -13.08 -15.90 16.27
N ARG A 118 -13.12 -17.14 15.75
CA ARG A 118 -11.90 -17.88 15.36
C ARG A 118 -11.03 -17.15 14.33
N SER A 119 -11.64 -16.37 13.44
CA SER A 119 -10.90 -15.62 12.42
C SER A 119 -10.12 -14.43 12.96
N THR A 120 -10.34 -14.02 14.22
CA THR A 120 -9.58 -12.96 14.90
C THR A 120 -8.55 -13.52 15.89
N LEU A 121 -8.35 -14.85 15.90
CA LEU A 121 -7.43 -15.54 16.77
C LEU A 121 -6.04 -15.63 16.11
N HIS A 122 -5.03 -15.11 16.79
CA HIS A 122 -3.62 -15.27 16.40
C HIS A 122 -2.94 -16.25 17.35
N LEU A 123 -2.21 -17.23 16.81
CA LEU A 123 -1.46 -18.20 17.60
C LEU A 123 0.04 -18.01 17.34
N VAL A 124 0.84 -17.89 18.39
CA VAL A 124 2.29 -17.68 18.29
C VAL A 124 2.99 -18.71 19.17
N GLY A 125 3.77 -19.61 18.59
CA GLY A 125 4.56 -20.57 19.36
C GLY A 125 6.02 -20.59 18.96
N PHE A 126 6.90 -21.08 19.82
CA PHE A 126 8.35 -21.12 19.56
C PHE A 126 8.93 -22.52 19.78
N ASN A 127 9.86 -22.97 18.94
CA ASN A 127 10.54 -24.27 19.07
C ASN A 127 9.56 -25.47 19.08
N LEU A 128 9.44 -26.26 20.16
CA LEU A 128 8.41 -27.32 20.27
C LEU A 128 6.99 -26.74 20.34
N GLY A 129 6.83 -25.54 20.89
CA GLY A 129 5.56 -24.80 20.91
C GLY A 129 5.07 -24.43 19.51
N ALA A 130 5.99 -24.29 18.55
CA ALA A 130 5.66 -24.05 17.14
C ALA A 130 5.02 -25.25 16.43
N HIS A 131 5.25 -26.48 16.93
CA HIS A 131 4.53 -27.68 16.45
C HIS A 131 3.17 -27.84 17.13
N ILE A 132 2.89 -27.06 18.18
CA ILE A 132 1.57 -26.96 18.82
C ILE A 132 0.77 -25.87 18.10
N VAL A 133 1.36 -24.68 17.93
CA VAL A 133 0.85 -23.54 17.13
C VAL A 133 2.02 -22.66 16.65
N GLY A 134 2.20 -22.40 15.34
CA GLY A 134 3.50 -22.06 14.73
C GLY A 134 4.18 -20.69 14.99
N LEU A 135 5.53 -20.72 15.20
CA LEU A 135 6.65 -19.91 14.65
C LEU A 135 8.03 -20.62 14.95
N ASP A 136 8.89 -20.83 13.94
CA ASP A 136 10.21 -21.53 14.02
C ASP A 136 10.20 -22.97 14.62
N PRO A 137 9.64 -23.95 13.89
CA PRO A 137 9.56 -25.33 14.35
C PRO A 137 10.91 -26.04 14.44
N ALA A 138 11.11 -26.76 15.55
CA ALA A 138 12.33 -27.51 15.82
C ALA A 138 12.56 -28.64 14.80
N ALA A 139 13.79 -28.75 14.23
CA ALA A 139 14.13 -29.73 13.19
C ALA A 139 14.41 -31.14 13.68
N SER A 140 14.97 -31.27 14.90
CA SER A 140 15.46 -32.56 15.39
C SER A 140 14.30 -33.57 15.49
N ARG A 141 14.37 -34.58 14.60
CA ARG A 141 13.41 -35.69 14.40
C ARG A 141 12.04 -35.30 13.81
N TRP A 142 11.76 -34.03 13.51
CA TRP A 142 10.49 -33.58 12.88
C TRP A 142 10.59 -33.36 11.36
N GLY A 143 11.80 -33.41 10.78
CA GLY A 143 12.06 -33.01 9.38
C GLY A 143 11.17 -33.63 8.30
N SER A 144 10.74 -34.89 8.42
CA SER A 144 9.78 -35.55 7.52
C SER A 144 8.52 -36.06 8.25
N ASP A 145 8.31 -35.64 9.49
CA ASP A 145 7.16 -36.07 10.30
C ASP A 145 5.90 -35.36 9.78
N SER A 146 4.78 -36.08 9.67
CA SER A 146 3.49 -35.56 9.20
C SER A 146 2.74 -34.75 10.26
N GLY A 147 3.16 -34.82 11.53
CA GLY A 147 2.58 -34.03 12.62
C GLY A 147 3.31 -32.71 12.90
N ARG A 148 4.16 -32.25 11.99
CA ARG A 148 4.81 -30.95 12.08
C ARG A 148 3.89 -29.84 11.55
N LEU A 149 4.18 -28.59 11.91
CA LEU A 149 3.55 -27.41 11.32
C LEU A 149 3.60 -27.44 9.77
N ALA A 150 2.45 -27.22 9.15
CA ALA A 150 2.24 -27.09 7.71
C ALA A 150 1.41 -25.84 7.36
N ASP A 151 1.45 -25.44 6.10
CA ASP A 151 0.67 -24.34 5.53
C ASP A 151 -0.86 -24.57 5.62
N THR A 152 -1.28 -25.83 5.72
CA THR A 152 -2.71 -26.18 5.87
C THR A 152 -3.26 -26.04 7.30
N ASP A 153 -2.41 -25.75 8.30
CA ASP A 153 -2.81 -25.83 9.72
C ASP A 153 -3.55 -24.58 10.23
N ALA A 154 -3.54 -23.49 9.47
CA ALA A 154 -4.31 -22.27 9.75
C ALA A 154 -4.79 -21.62 8.45
N MET A 155 -5.59 -20.54 8.55
CA MET A 155 -5.94 -19.72 7.38
C MET A 155 -4.71 -19.05 6.73
N TYR A 156 -3.66 -18.83 7.53
CA TYR A 156 -2.38 -18.29 7.10
C TYR A 156 -1.29 -18.68 8.11
N VAL A 157 -0.19 -19.26 7.63
CA VAL A 157 0.94 -19.73 8.42
C VAL A 157 2.21 -18.99 8.00
N GLU A 158 2.69 -18.11 8.88
CA GLU A 158 4.01 -17.48 8.74
C GLU A 158 5.05 -18.28 9.51
N VAL A 159 6.24 -18.43 8.94
CA VAL A 159 7.39 -19.06 9.62
C VAL A 159 8.64 -18.20 9.51
N ILE A 160 9.23 -17.84 10.65
CA ILE A 160 10.49 -17.10 10.72
C ILE A 160 11.64 -18.08 10.99
N HIS A 161 12.56 -18.18 10.02
CA HIS A 161 13.70 -19.08 10.04
C HIS A 161 14.99 -18.33 10.38
N THR A 162 15.66 -18.71 11.46
CA THR A 162 16.89 -18.03 11.93
C THR A 162 18.11 -18.93 12.09
N ASP A 163 17.92 -20.25 12.18
CA ASP A 163 18.99 -21.25 12.36
C ASP A 163 18.73 -22.57 11.59
N ILE A 164 19.03 -22.58 10.29
CA ILE A 164 18.67 -23.71 9.40
C ILE A 164 19.85 -24.47 8.77
N THR A 165 21.10 -24.01 8.95
CA THR A 165 22.26 -24.57 8.23
C THR A 165 23.35 -25.13 9.15
N GLY A 166 23.79 -26.37 8.89
CA GLY A 166 24.98 -26.99 9.51
C GLY A 166 24.65 -28.18 10.44
N PRO A 167 25.63 -29.03 10.78
CA PRO A 167 25.44 -30.12 11.74
C PRO A 167 25.05 -29.56 13.12
N GLY A 168 23.85 -29.89 13.61
CA GLY A 168 23.35 -29.42 14.90
C GLY A 168 22.49 -28.15 14.86
N SER A 169 21.99 -27.74 13.68
CA SER A 169 20.99 -26.68 13.56
C SER A 169 19.69 -27.05 14.29
N ASN A 170 19.06 -26.07 14.93
CA ASN A 170 17.86 -26.28 15.73
C ASN A 170 16.55 -26.13 14.94
N GLY A 171 16.52 -25.33 13.87
CA GLY A 171 15.32 -25.03 13.06
C GLY A 171 15.20 -25.85 11.76
N ILE A 172 13.97 -26.01 11.25
CA ILE A 172 13.66 -26.70 9.98
C ILE A 172 14.13 -25.85 8.79
N GLY A 173 14.98 -26.40 7.92
CA GLY A 173 15.50 -25.66 6.76
C GLY A 173 14.63 -25.66 5.51
N THR A 174 13.48 -26.33 5.53
CA THR A 174 12.52 -26.34 4.43
C THR A 174 11.40 -25.33 4.67
N ALA A 175 10.91 -24.70 3.60
CA ALA A 175 9.70 -23.89 3.65
C ALA A 175 8.49 -24.79 4.00
N ILE A 176 7.71 -24.39 5.01
CA ILE A 176 6.60 -25.19 5.55
C ILE A 176 5.35 -24.38 5.94
N GLY A 177 5.41 -23.04 5.92
CA GLY A 177 4.20 -22.19 6.00
C GLY A 177 3.82 -21.57 4.65
N ASP A 178 2.67 -20.90 4.58
CA ASP A 178 2.25 -20.05 3.44
C ASP A 178 3.32 -19.01 3.10
N ILE A 179 4.00 -18.50 4.13
CA ILE A 179 5.18 -17.68 3.97
C ILE A 179 6.32 -18.05 4.90
N ASN A 180 7.54 -17.93 4.40
CA ASN A 180 8.75 -18.32 5.10
C ASN A 180 9.79 -17.20 5.00
N PHE A 181 10.07 -16.56 6.13
CA PHE A 181 11.09 -15.52 6.23
C PHE A 181 12.40 -16.11 6.72
N PHE A 182 13.38 -16.16 5.83
CA PHE A 182 14.73 -16.62 6.15
C PHE A 182 15.61 -15.43 6.53
N VAL A 183 15.57 -15.05 7.80
CA VAL A 183 16.29 -13.87 8.31
C VAL A 183 17.78 -14.05 8.11
N ASN A 184 18.43 -13.14 7.37
CA ASN A 184 19.83 -13.24 6.96
C ASN A 184 20.16 -14.57 6.24
N GLY A 185 19.21 -15.11 5.47
CA GLY A 185 19.33 -16.41 4.80
C GLY A 185 19.20 -17.60 5.76
N GLY A 186 18.59 -17.41 6.94
CA GLY A 186 18.34 -18.44 7.95
C GLY A 186 19.57 -18.83 8.78
N ARG A 187 20.60 -17.97 8.85
CA ARG A 187 21.87 -18.28 9.52
C ARG A 187 22.63 -17.02 9.94
N ASN A 188 23.58 -17.18 10.87
CA ASN A 188 24.55 -16.14 11.26
C ASN A 188 23.89 -14.81 11.67
N GLN A 189 22.97 -14.87 12.63
CA GLN A 189 22.26 -13.70 13.09
C GLN A 189 23.22 -12.69 13.75
N PRO A 190 23.03 -11.37 13.51
CA PRO A 190 23.91 -10.35 14.04
C PRO A 190 24.06 -10.44 15.57
N GLY A 191 25.31 -10.54 16.04
CA GLY A 191 25.65 -10.65 17.47
C GLY A 191 25.59 -12.06 18.05
N CYS A 192 25.27 -13.09 17.26
CA CYS A 192 25.21 -14.47 17.71
C CYS A 192 26.45 -15.30 17.40
N PHE A 193 26.86 -16.11 18.37
CA PHE A 193 27.90 -17.13 18.22
C PHE A 193 27.31 -18.51 18.54
N GLY A 194 26.84 -19.22 17.51
CA GLY A 194 26.34 -20.59 17.60
C GLY A 194 24.82 -20.76 17.42
N HIS A 195 24.39 -22.02 17.25
CA HIS A 195 23.02 -22.42 16.87
C HIS A 195 21.95 -21.99 17.86
N VAL A 196 22.20 -22.10 19.17
CA VAL A 196 21.21 -21.71 20.21
C VAL A 196 20.91 -20.22 20.16
N CYS A 197 21.94 -19.37 20.03
CA CYS A 197 21.73 -17.93 19.91
C CYS A 197 21.01 -17.58 18.61
N ASN A 198 21.41 -18.18 17.48
CA ASN A 198 20.74 -17.95 16.20
C ASN A 198 19.25 -18.29 16.28
N HIS A 199 18.91 -19.45 16.85
CA HIS A 199 17.53 -19.92 16.97
C HIS A 199 16.67 -19.04 17.88
N ASN A 200 17.21 -18.61 19.03
CA ASN A 200 16.50 -17.69 19.93
C ASN A 200 16.24 -16.31 19.32
N ARG A 201 16.93 -15.94 18.23
CA ARG A 201 16.70 -14.67 17.54
C ARG A 201 15.33 -14.59 16.87
N ALA A 202 14.67 -15.72 16.60
CA ALA A 202 13.38 -15.76 15.92
C ALA A 202 12.31 -14.92 16.66
N TYR A 203 12.13 -15.13 17.96
CA TYR A 203 11.13 -14.40 18.74
C TYR A 203 11.52 -12.94 19.00
N GLU A 204 12.81 -12.62 19.03
CA GLU A 204 13.27 -11.23 19.14
C GLU A 204 12.99 -10.43 17.86
N VAL A 205 13.15 -11.07 16.69
CA VAL A 205 12.81 -10.48 15.39
C VAL A 205 11.29 -10.31 15.28
N PHE A 206 10.50 -11.29 15.74
CA PHE A 206 9.05 -11.15 15.81
C PHE A 206 8.64 -10.00 16.76
N ALA A 207 9.19 -9.91 17.97
CA ALA A 207 8.89 -8.79 18.87
C ALA A 207 9.29 -7.43 18.28
N ALA A 208 10.42 -7.35 17.57
CA ALA A 208 10.82 -6.13 16.89
C ALA A 208 9.84 -5.75 15.77
N SER A 209 9.29 -6.73 15.05
CA SER A 209 8.30 -6.47 13.99
C SER A 209 6.99 -5.84 14.50
N MET A 210 6.65 -6.08 15.76
CA MET A 210 5.45 -5.50 16.41
C MET A 210 5.53 -3.98 16.60
N SER A 211 6.73 -3.39 16.53
CA SER A 211 6.97 -1.97 16.79
C SER A 211 7.72 -1.25 15.68
N ASN A 212 8.18 -1.98 14.66
CA ASN A 212 9.00 -1.45 13.57
C ASN A 212 8.56 -2.03 12.21
N SER A 213 8.02 -1.17 11.33
CA SER A 213 7.60 -1.54 9.97
C SER A 213 8.78 -1.80 9.00
N GLU A 214 10.04 -1.66 9.41
CA GLU A 214 11.19 -1.82 8.51
C GLU A 214 11.68 -3.27 8.35
N LEU A 215 11.11 -4.24 9.09
CA LEU A 215 11.44 -5.65 8.90
C LEU A 215 10.70 -6.20 7.67
N ILE A 216 11.34 -6.11 6.51
CA ILE A 216 10.80 -6.58 5.23
C ILE A 216 11.62 -7.74 4.65
N GLY A 217 10.94 -8.73 4.09
CA GLY A 217 11.52 -9.79 3.28
C GLY A 217 11.26 -9.54 1.80
N TYR A 218 12.16 -10.03 0.94
CA TYR A 218 11.99 -9.99 -0.51
C TYR A 218 11.77 -11.40 -1.05
N PRO A 219 10.89 -11.59 -2.03
CA PRO A 219 10.65 -12.91 -2.60
C PRO A 219 11.92 -13.45 -3.28
N CYS A 220 12.18 -14.73 -3.07
CA CYS A 220 13.30 -15.45 -3.63
C CYS A 220 12.79 -16.45 -4.66
N SER A 221 13.34 -16.43 -5.87
CA SER A 221 13.00 -17.40 -6.92
C SER A 221 13.71 -18.74 -6.76
N SER A 222 14.59 -18.88 -5.75
CA SER A 222 15.29 -20.12 -5.40
C SER A 222 15.95 -20.06 -4.01
N ASP A 223 16.20 -21.22 -3.42
CA ASP A 223 16.95 -21.37 -2.15
C ASP A 223 18.38 -20.82 -2.23
N LEU A 224 19.00 -20.91 -3.42
CA LEU A 224 20.34 -20.36 -3.63
C LEU A 224 20.33 -18.83 -3.53
N GLN A 225 19.30 -18.18 -4.07
CA GLN A 225 19.13 -16.73 -3.99
C GLN A 225 18.88 -16.29 -2.54
N ASN A 226 18.08 -17.07 -1.80
CA ASN A 226 17.85 -16.89 -0.38
C ASN A 226 19.14 -17.02 0.45
N THR A 227 19.89 -18.10 0.25
CA THR A 227 21.14 -18.39 0.95
C THR A 227 22.24 -17.34 0.71
N LEU A 228 22.22 -16.71 -0.47
CA LEU A 228 23.14 -15.62 -0.86
C LEU A 228 22.62 -14.23 -0.48
N ASN A 229 21.42 -14.13 0.11
CA ASN A 229 20.73 -12.90 0.44
C ASN A 229 20.60 -11.93 -0.76
N ARG A 230 20.12 -12.46 -1.89
CA ARG A 230 19.98 -11.72 -3.18
C ARG A 230 18.55 -11.68 -3.69
N CYS A 231 17.57 -11.84 -2.82
CA CYS A 231 16.15 -11.89 -3.17
C CYS A 231 15.64 -10.54 -3.70
N LYS A 232 14.67 -10.56 -4.61
CA LYS A 232 14.21 -9.39 -5.36
C LYS A 232 12.75 -9.54 -5.74
N GLY A 233 12.01 -8.44 -5.70
CA GLY A 233 10.58 -8.36 -6.01
C GLY A 233 9.89 -7.46 -5.00
N ASP A 234 8.57 -7.51 -4.94
CA ASP A 234 7.82 -6.67 -4.02
C ASP A 234 8.05 -7.14 -2.57
N PRO A 235 8.49 -6.24 -1.68
CA PRO A 235 8.80 -6.60 -0.31
C PRO A 235 7.53 -6.90 0.48
N LEU A 236 7.65 -7.76 1.48
CA LEU A 236 6.59 -8.05 2.42
C LEU A 236 7.08 -7.85 3.86
N HIS A 237 6.25 -7.26 4.70
CA HIS A 237 6.54 -7.12 6.13
C HIS A 237 6.58 -8.49 6.80
N MET A 238 7.65 -8.71 7.56
CA MET A 238 7.90 -9.90 8.35
C MET A 238 7.34 -9.69 9.76
N GLY A 239 6.61 -10.66 10.30
CA GLY A 239 6.14 -10.56 11.68
C GLY A 239 5.01 -9.54 11.87
N GLY A 240 4.42 -9.49 13.07
CA GLY A 240 3.24 -8.65 13.40
C GLY A 240 1.95 -9.43 13.67
N LEU A 241 0.93 -8.76 14.23
CA LEU A 241 -0.40 -9.31 14.51
C LEU A 241 -1.42 -9.14 13.39
N VAL A 242 -1.01 -8.55 12.27
CA VAL A 242 -1.85 -8.43 11.08
C VAL A 242 -2.06 -9.85 10.53
N LEU A 243 -3.28 -10.37 10.62
CA LEU A 243 -3.67 -11.70 10.14
C LEU A 243 -3.66 -11.79 8.60
N SER A 244 -3.48 -10.66 7.91
CA SER A 244 -3.19 -10.57 6.48
C SER A 244 -1.77 -10.00 6.29
N LYS A 245 -0.78 -10.89 6.15
CA LYS A 245 0.53 -10.51 5.60
C LYS A 245 0.58 -10.77 4.10
N THR A 246 -0.50 -10.33 3.48
CA THR A 246 -0.62 -9.78 2.14
C THR A 246 -1.06 -8.34 2.41
N GLY A 247 -0.34 -7.36 1.89
CA GLY A 247 -0.36 -5.97 2.37
C GLY A 247 -1.74 -5.40 2.77
N GLU A 248 -1.83 -5.00 4.04
CA GLU A 248 -2.72 -4.00 4.66
C GLU A 248 -4.26 -4.24 4.66
N ASN A 249 -4.81 -4.21 5.88
CA ASN A 249 -6.21 -4.38 6.20
C ASN A 249 -7.02 -3.07 6.02
N GLN A 250 -7.49 -2.83 4.79
CA GLN A 250 -8.83 -2.34 4.42
C GLN A 250 -9.31 -3.04 3.11
N TYR A 251 -8.59 -4.08 2.70
CA TYR A 251 -8.56 -4.57 1.32
C TYR A 251 -8.54 -6.08 1.16
N GLU A 252 -8.66 -6.87 2.22
CA GLU A 252 -8.83 -8.32 2.11
C GLU A 252 -10.30 -8.61 1.75
N PRO A 253 -10.59 -9.04 0.51
CA PRO A 253 -11.96 -9.29 0.09
C PRO A 253 -12.51 -10.50 0.85
N GLU A 254 -13.69 -10.36 1.46
CA GLU A 254 -14.45 -11.51 1.91
C GLU A 254 -14.88 -12.33 0.66
N ILE A 255 -14.33 -13.53 0.49
CA ILE A 255 -14.68 -14.39 -0.66
C ILE A 255 -16.11 -14.90 -0.49
N LEU A 256 -17.01 -14.35 -1.31
CA LEU A 256 -18.40 -14.78 -1.38
C LEU A 256 -18.47 -16.09 -2.18
N ASP A 257 -18.78 -17.18 -1.48
CA ASP A 257 -18.92 -18.54 -2.00
C ASP A 257 -20.42 -18.92 -1.98
N PRO A 258 -21.07 -19.00 -3.16
CA PRO A 258 -22.48 -19.35 -3.26
C PRO A 258 -22.85 -20.74 -2.71
N THR A 259 -21.88 -21.58 -2.37
CA THR A 259 -22.12 -22.88 -1.73
C THR A 259 -22.23 -22.80 -0.20
N ALA A 260 -21.90 -21.65 0.41
CA ALA A 260 -22.02 -21.40 1.83
C ALA A 260 -23.28 -20.56 2.16
N PRO A 261 -23.84 -20.68 3.38
CA PRO A 261 -24.97 -19.85 3.79
C PRO A 261 -24.53 -18.39 3.92
N PHE A 262 -25.38 -17.46 3.45
CA PHE A 262 -25.03 -16.04 3.42
C PHE A 262 -24.79 -15.43 4.81
N SER A 263 -25.34 -16.04 5.87
CA SER A 263 -25.09 -15.63 7.27
C SER A 263 -23.61 -15.68 7.67
N ARG A 264 -22.75 -16.33 6.88
CA ARG A 264 -21.29 -16.32 7.07
C ARG A 264 -20.68 -14.95 6.74
N TYR A 265 -21.34 -14.15 5.91
CA TYR A 265 -20.79 -12.91 5.39
C TYR A 265 -21.24 -11.71 6.22
N SER A 266 -20.34 -11.20 7.06
CA SER A 266 -20.66 -10.15 8.04
C SER A 266 -20.37 -8.74 7.55
N ASN A 267 -19.51 -8.61 6.52
CA ASN A 267 -19.11 -7.32 5.96
C ASN A 267 -20.13 -6.79 4.96
N PHE A 268 -20.83 -7.66 4.24
CA PHE A 268 -21.87 -7.24 3.30
C PHE A 268 -23.07 -6.62 4.04
N LYS A 269 -23.40 -5.36 3.72
CA LYS A 269 -24.53 -4.63 4.29
C LYS A 269 -25.68 -4.58 3.31
N ILE A 270 -26.76 -5.30 3.61
CA ILE A 270 -27.95 -5.40 2.75
C ILE A 270 -28.60 -4.02 2.48
N THR A 271 -28.40 -3.05 3.37
CA THR A 271 -28.91 -1.68 3.24
C THR A 271 -28.15 -0.82 2.24
N ASP A 272 -26.94 -1.22 1.89
CA ASP A 272 -26.03 -0.39 1.12
C ASP A 272 -26.12 -0.79 -0.37
N ASN A 273 -25.95 0.18 -1.27
CA ASN A 273 -25.92 -0.11 -2.70
C ASN A 273 -24.70 -0.97 -3.03
N THR A 274 -24.83 -1.87 -4.01
CA THR A 274 -23.75 -2.80 -4.35
C THR A 274 -23.22 -2.54 -5.75
N VAL A 275 -21.91 -2.32 -5.84
CA VAL A 275 -21.18 -2.15 -7.09
C VAL A 275 -20.39 -3.42 -7.38
N ILE A 276 -20.57 -3.99 -8.56
CA ILE A 276 -19.84 -5.19 -9.00
C ILE A 276 -18.88 -4.83 -10.12
N LEU A 277 -17.59 -5.04 -9.91
CA LEU A 277 -16.51 -4.74 -10.84
C LEU A 277 -16.10 -6.00 -11.61
N VAL A 278 -15.98 -5.90 -12.94
CA VAL A 278 -15.55 -7.01 -13.81
C VAL A 278 -14.43 -6.54 -14.74
N HIS A 279 -13.22 -7.03 -14.50
CA HIS A 279 -12.03 -6.66 -15.26
C HIS A 279 -12.03 -7.26 -16.69
N GLY A 280 -11.06 -6.80 -17.50
CA GLY A 280 -10.92 -7.15 -18.91
C GLY A 280 -9.98 -8.33 -19.21
N HIS A 281 -9.63 -8.47 -20.50
CA HIS A 281 -8.59 -9.41 -20.96
C HIS A 281 -7.26 -9.14 -20.25
N GLN A 282 -6.57 -10.20 -19.82
CA GLN A 282 -5.34 -10.15 -18.98
C GLN A 282 -5.51 -9.50 -17.60
N GLY A 283 -6.74 -9.18 -17.18
CA GLY A 283 -7.01 -8.68 -15.83
C GLY A 283 -7.04 -9.79 -14.77
N HIS A 284 -6.94 -9.36 -13.52
CA HIS A 284 -6.98 -10.13 -12.27
C HIS A 284 -7.29 -9.21 -11.10
N LEU A 285 -7.61 -9.74 -9.90
CA LEU A 285 -7.98 -8.98 -8.69
C LEU A 285 -7.15 -7.72 -8.39
N ASN A 286 -5.84 -7.79 -8.61
CA ASN A 286 -4.92 -6.70 -8.30
C ASN A 286 -4.64 -5.75 -9.48
N SER A 287 -5.46 -5.77 -10.53
CA SER A 287 -5.26 -4.90 -11.70
C SER A 287 -5.56 -3.44 -11.36
N ASN A 288 -4.97 -2.51 -12.11
CA ASN A 288 -5.22 -1.08 -11.94
C ASN A 288 -6.72 -0.72 -12.04
N PHE A 289 -7.46 -1.38 -12.94
CA PHE A 289 -8.92 -1.21 -13.06
C PHE A 289 -9.63 -1.50 -11.72
N ASP A 290 -9.36 -2.68 -11.14
CA ASP A 290 -10.02 -3.14 -9.92
C ASP A 290 -9.63 -2.27 -8.74
N ASN A 291 -8.33 -2.06 -8.52
CA ASN A 291 -7.84 -1.27 -7.39
C ASN A 291 -8.30 0.18 -7.45
N LEU A 292 -8.12 0.85 -8.60
CA LEU A 292 -8.43 2.28 -8.70
C LEU A 292 -9.92 2.58 -8.49
N ILE A 293 -10.80 1.76 -9.09
CA ILE A 293 -12.25 1.98 -8.96
C ILE A 293 -12.73 1.55 -7.59
N LYS A 294 -12.31 0.38 -7.08
CA LYS A 294 -12.64 -0.08 -5.73
C LYS A 294 -12.27 0.98 -4.70
N ASP A 295 -11.04 1.48 -4.75
CA ASP A 295 -10.56 2.52 -3.82
C ASP A 295 -11.41 3.79 -3.96
N ALA A 296 -11.65 4.26 -5.18
CA ALA A 296 -12.47 5.45 -5.41
C ALA A 296 -13.90 5.33 -4.84
N ILE A 297 -14.48 4.12 -4.86
CA ILE A 297 -15.79 3.85 -4.27
C ILE A 297 -15.70 3.78 -2.74
N LEU A 298 -14.69 3.12 -2.19
CA LEU A 298 -14.50 2.99 -0.74
C LEU A 298 -14.18 4.33 -0.07
N TYR A 299 -13.53 5.26 -0.78
CA TYR A 299 -13.31 6.64 -0.34
C TYR A 299 -14.51 7.57 -0.56
N HIS A 300 -15.58 7.10 -1.21
CA HIS A 300 -16.79 7.90 -1.41
C HIS A 300 -17.52 8.13 -0.07
N GLN A 301 -18.18 9.28 0.08
CA GLN A 301 -18.82 9.65 1.35
C GLN A 301 -19.98 8.74 1.73
N GLU A 302 -20.67 8.18 0.73
CA GLU A 302 -21.76 7.23 0.95
C GLU A 302 -21.24 5.78 0.96
N PRO A 303 -21.67 4.95 1.92
CA PRO A 303 -21.23 3.56 2.02
C PRO A 303 -21.79 2.69 0.89
N HIS A 304 -20.96 1.79 0.38
CA HIS A 304 -21.30 0.86 -0.69
C HIS A 304 -20.68 -0.51 -0.41
N ASN A 305 -21.35 -1.59 -0.84
CA ASN A 305 -20.69 -2.88 -1.00
C ASN A 305 -19.95 -2.89 -2.35
N VAL A 306 -18.69 -3.31 -2.37
CA VAL A 306 -17.92 -3.48 -3.61
C VAL A 306 -17.54 -4.95 -3.78
N ILE A 307 -17.94 -5.56 -4.89
CA ILE A 307 -17.61 -6.95 -5.22
C ILE A 307 -16.76 -6.96 -6.49
N VAL A 308 -15.59 -7.57 -6.45
CA VAL A 308 -14.74 -7.78 -7.62
C VAL A 308 -14.92 -9.21 -8.14
N VAL A 309 -15.23 -9.35 -9.42
CA VAL A 309 -15.36 -10.66 -10.08
C VAL A 309 -14.02 -11.03 -10.70
N ASP A 310 -13.28 -11.92 -10.04
CA ASP A 310 -12.05 -12.45 -10.58
C ASP A 310 -12.31 -13.60 -11.56
N TRP A 311 -11.93 -13.39 -12.81
CA TRP A 311 -11.95 -14.42 -13.85
C TRP A 311 -10.58 -14.54 -14.54
N ALA A 312 -9.49 -14.24 -13.80
CA ALA A 312 -8.11 -14.21 -14.29
C ALA A 312 -7.68 -15.49 -15.03
N ARG A 313 -8.19 -16.65 -14.62
CA ARG A 313 -7.86 -17.94 -15.25
C ARG A 313 -8.23 -17.96 -16.73
N GLU A 314 -9.43 -17.48 -17.06
CA GLU A 314 -9.95 -17.39 -18.42
C GLU A 314 -9.47 -16.11 -19.11
N ALA A 315 -9.42 -14.99 -18.39
CA ALA A 315 -8.96 -13.70 -18.92
C ALA A 315 -7.47 -13.70 -19.31
N GLY A 316 -6.64 -14.49 -18.61
CA GLY A 316 -5.21 -14.65 -18.85
C GLY A 316 -4.88 -15.45 -20.12
N GLN A 317 -5.86 -16.14 -20.72
CA GLN A 317 -5.66 -16.88 -21.97
C GLN A 317 -5.47 -15.94 -23.16
N GLY A 318 -5.08 -16.49 -24.32
CA GLY A 318 -5.08 -15.74 -25.57
C GLY A 318 -6.45 -15.11 -25.88
N TYR A 319 -6.47 -13.92 -26.47
CA TYR A 319 -7.70 -13.11 -26.62
C TYR A 319 -8.89 -13.89 -27.20
N SER A 320 -8.64 -14.76 -28.19
CA SER A 320 -9.72 -15.56 -28.81
C SER A 320 -10.36 -16.57 -27.85
N ASP A 321 -9.63 -17.08 -26.86
CA ASP A 321 -10.15 -18.04 -25.89
C ASP A 321 -10.78 -17.33 -24.69
N ALA A 322 -10.16 -16.25 -24.20
CA ALA A 322 -10.77 -15.36 -23.21
C ALA A 322 -12.15 -14.84 -23.68
N ARG A 323 -12.26 -14.43 -24.95
CA ARG A 323 -13.54 -14.05 -25.56
C ARG A 323 -14.59 -15.18 -25.52
N LYS A 324 -14.20 -16.42 -25.83
CA LYS A 324 -15.14 -17.56 -25.83
C LYS A 324 -15.65 -17.88 -24.42
N ALA A 325 -14.89 -17.51 -23.39
CA ALA A 325 -15.29 -17.69 -22.00
C ALA A 325 -16.31 -16.64 -21.52
N VAL A 326 -16.44 -15.48 -22.18
CA VAL A 326 -17.34 -14.38 -21.76
C VAL A 326 -18.78 -14.84 -21.47
N PRO A 327 -19.45 -15.64 -22.33
CA PRO A 327 -20.78 -16.14 -22.01
C PRO A 327 -20.82 -16.97 -20.73
N LEU A 328 -19.84 -17.86 -20.51
CA LEU A 328 -19.80 -18.70 -19.32
C LEU A 328 -19.60 -17.89 -18.04
N VAL A 329 -18.69 -16.91 -18.05
CA VAL A 329 -18.45 -16.02 -16.89
C VAL A 329 -19.70 -15.19 -16.59
N ALA A 330 -20.40 -14.73 -17.61
CA ALA A 330 -21.66 -13.99 -17.43
C ALA A 330 -22.82 -14.86 -16.92
N ASP A 331 -22.86 -16.16 -17.27
CA ASP A 331 -23.78 -17.12 -16.64
C ASP A 331 -23.45 -17.29 -15.14
N HIS A 332 -22.17 -17.42 -14.79
CA HIS A 332 -21.75 -17.50 -13.38
C HIS A 332 -22.10 -16.23 -12.59
N LEU A 333 -21.88 -15.05 -13.17
CA LEU A 333 -22.25 -13.78 -12.54
C LEU A 333 -23.76 -13.64 -12.33
N ALA A 334 -24.58 -14.03 -13.32
CA ALA A 334 -26.04 -14.01 -13.18
C ALA A 334 -26.53 -14.97 -12.08
N ASN A 335 -25.95 -16.17 -12.00
CA ASN A 335 -26.26 -17.14 -10.95
C ASN A 335 -25.82 -16.64 -9.56
N PHE A 336 -24.66 -16.00 -9.48
CA PHE A 336 -24.16 -15.37 -8.25
C PHE A 336 -25.10 -14.25 -7.75
N ILE A 337 -25.55 -13.36 -8.65
CA ILE A 337 -26.52 -12.31 -8.30
C ILE A 337 -27.83 -12.95 -7.84
N THR A 338 -28.32 -13.98 -8.55
CA THR A 338 -29.54 -14.71 -8.14
C THR A 338 -29.41 -15.32 -6.74
N TRP A 339 -28.22 -15.82 -6.39
CA TRP A 339 -27.94 -16.30 -5.04
C TRP A 339 -28.00 -15.17 -4.00
N LEU A 340 -27.42 -13.99 -4.28
CA LEU A 340 -27.56 -12.82 -3.40
C LEU A 340 -29.02 -12.36 -3.24
N GLU A 341 -29.83 -12.44 -4.28
CA GLU A 341 -31.27 -12.13 -4.19
C GLU A 341 -31.98 -13.07 -3.23
N ASN A 342 -31.69 -14.36 -3.31
CA ASN A 342 -32.36 -15.37 -2.50
C ASN A 342 -31.89 -15.33 -1.03
N GLU A 343 -30.58 -15.20 -0.81
CA GLU A 343 -29.99 -15.35 0.53
C GLU A 343 -29.82 -14.01 1.26
N ALA A 344 -29.45 -12.95 0.55
CA ALA A 344 -29.23 -11.61 1.12
C ALA A 344 -30.42 -10.67 0.92
N ARG A 345 -31.50 -11.11 0.23
CA ARG A 345 -32.64 -10.27 -0.17
C ARG A 345 -32.22 -9.04 -0.97
N LEU A 346 -31.16 -9.18 -1.76
CA LEU A 346 -30.67 -8.15 -2.66
C LEU A 346 -31.76 -7.75 -3.65
N ILE A 347 -31.85 -6.45 -3.97
CA ILE A 347 -32.79 -5.90 -4.96
C ILE A 347 -31.99 -5.48 -6.19
N ARG A 348 -32.31 -6.00 -7.38
CA ARG A 348 -31.55 -5.70 -8.62
C ARG A 348 -31.42 -4.22 -8.95
N SER A 349 -32.44 -3.41 -8.60
CA SER A 349 -32.41 -1.97 -8.84
C SER A 349 -31.40 -1.23 -7.96
N THR A 350 -30.84 -1.86 -6.92
CA THR A 350 -29.75 -1.32 -6.09
C THR A 350 -28.35 -1.72 -6.59
N LEU A 351 -28.26 -2.44 -7.71
CA LEU A 351 -27.01 -2.88 -8.31
C LEU A 351 -26.49 -1.91 -9.38
N HIS A 352 -25.18 -1.67 -9.33
CA HIS A 352 -24.39 -1.07 -10.40
C HIS A 352 -23.32 -2.05 -10.87
N LEU A 353 -23.43 -2.60 -12.08
CA LEU A 353 -22.37 -3.43 -12.66
C LEU A 353 -21.43 -2.58 -13.50
N VAL A 354 -20.13 -2.69 -13.29
CA VAL A 354 -19.10 -1.93 -14.00
C VAL A 354 -18.14 -2.92 -14.66
N GLY A 355 -18.05 -2.86 -15.99
CA GLY A 355 -17.20 -3.78 -16.75
C GLY A 355 -16.23 -3.05 -17.67
N PHE A 356 -14.98 -3.47 -17.69
CA PHE A 356 -13.93 -2.92 -18.56
C PHE A 356 -13.53 -3.88 -19.68
N ASN A 357 -13.32 -3.40 -20.91
CA ASN A 357 -12.90 -4.23 -22.04
C ASN A 357 -13.86 -5.42 -22.28
N LEU A 358 -13.43 -6.69 -22.17
CA LEU A 358 -14.28 -7.87 -22.24
C LEU A 358 -15.27 -7.96 -21.06
N GLY A 359 -14.90 -7.42 -19.90
CA GLY A 359 -15.75 -7.32 -18.72
C GLY A 359 -17.03 -6.51 -18.98
N ALA A 360 -16.99 -5.51 -19.86
CA ALA A 360 -18.17 -4.74 -20.27
C ALA A 360 -19.24 -5.63 -20.91
N HIS A 361 -18.81 -6.61 -21.72
CA HIS A 361 -19.73 -7.58 -22.32
C HIS A 361 -20.21 -8.63 -21.31
N ILE A 362 -19.36 -9.01 -20.35
CA ILE A 362 -19.76 -9.92 -19.26
C ILE A 362 -20.92 -9.32 -18.45
N VAL A 363 -20.79 -8.07 -18.00
CA VAL A 363 -21.85 -7.40 -17.22
C VAL A 363 -23.13 -7.18 -18.04
N GLY A 364 -23.01 -6.85 -19.33
CA GLY A 364 -24.16 -6.73 -20.24
C GLY A 364 -24.92 -8.04 -20.39
N GLN A 365 -24.22 -9.13 -20.71
CA GLN A 365 -24.88 -10.41 -20.84
C GLN A 365 -25.42 -10.96 -19.51
N ALA A 366 -24.82 -10.63 -18.36
CA ALA A 366 -25.35 -10.98 -17.05
C ALA A 366 -26.67 -10.24 -16.78
N GLY A 367 -26.71 -8.92 -17.03
CA GLY A 367 -27.93 -8.11 -16.91
C GLY A 367 -29.07 -8.63 -17.78
N ARG A 368 -28.78 -8.95 -19.05
CA ARG A 368 -29.75 -9.54 -19.99
C ARG A 368 -30.32 -10.86 -19.51
N ARG A 369 -29.49 -11.73 -18.93
CA ARG A 369 -29.93 -13.03 -18.40
C ARG A 369 -30.83 -12.89 -17.19
N LEU A 370 -30.61 -11.85 -16.40
CA LEU A 370 -31.43 -11.56 -15.22
C LEU A 370 -32.77 -10.91 -15.62
N ASP A 371 -32.88 -10.28 -16.78
CA ASP A 371 -34.12 -9.65 -17.28
C ASP A 371 -35.17 -10.69 -17.74
N GLN A 372 -35.74 -11.41 -16.77
CA GLN A 372 -36.77 -12.45 -16.97
C GLN A 372 -38.14 -12.04 -16.35
N GLY A 373 -38.42 -10.73 -16.28
CA GLY A 373 -39.67 -10.21 -15.73
C GLY A 373 -39.74 -10.06 -14.19
N LEU A 374 -38.62 -10.28 -13.49
CA LEU A 374 -38.49 -10.11 -12.03
C LEU A 374 -37.84 -8.77 -11.62
N GLY A 375 -37.60 -7.88 -12.58
CA GLY A 375 -36.87 -6.62 -12.38
C GLY A 375 -35.51 -6.64 -13.05
N ARG A 376 -35.06 -5.45 -13.48
CA ARG A 376 -33.80 -5.22 -14.20
C ARG A 376 -32.73 -4.72 -13.25
N ILE A 377 -31.47 -4.90 -13.62
CA ILE A 377 -30.31 -4.30 -12.94
C ILE A 377 -30.46 -2.78 -12.97
N GLY A 378 -30.16 -2.10 -11.86
CA GLY A 378 -30.28 -0.65 -11.73
C GLY A 378 -29.43 0.11 -12.75
N ARG A 379 -28.13 -0.19 -12.81
CA ARG A 379 -27.22 0.46 -13.75
C ARG A 379 -26.12 -0.48 -14.24
N ILE A 380 -25.76 -0.35 -15.51
CA ILE A 380 -24.51 -0.91 -16.06
C ILE A 380 -23.65 0.24 -16.58
N THR A 381 -22.35 0.23 -16.26
CA THR A 381 -21.35 1.09 -16.90
C THR A 381 -20.32 0.25 -17.65
N GLY A 382 -20.25 0.41 -18.97
CA GLY A 382 -19.22 -0.18 -19.83
C GLY A 382 -18.05 0.77 -20.04
N LEU A 383 -16.85 0.36 -19.62
CA LEU A 383 -15.62 1.14 -19.76
C LEU A 383 -14.83 0.61 -20.96
N ASP A 384 -14.78 1.43 -22.01
CA ASP A 384 -14.21 1.15 -23.33
C ASP A 384 -14.41 -0.30 -23.80
N PRO A 385 -15.66 -0.74 -24.05
CA PRO A 385 -15.96 -2.15 -24.34
C PRO A 385 -15.19 -2.68 -25.55
N ALA A 386 -14.68 -3.91 -25.48
CA ALA A 386 -13.75 -4.41 -26.51
C ALA A 386 -14.37 -4.51 -27.92
N ALA A 387 -13.68 -4.00 -28.95
CA ALA A 387 -14.19 -4.02 -30.34
C ALA A 387 -13.99 -5.35 -31.06
N SER A 388 -12.82 -5.98 -30.87
CA SER A 388 -12.35 -7.05 -31.76
C SER A 388 -13.31 -8.23 -31.74
N ARG A 389 -13.95 -8.45 -32.91
CA ARG A 389 -15.02 -9.41 -33.21
C ARG A 389 -16.37 -9.15 -32.51
N TRP A 390 -16.51 -8.13 -31.66
CA TRP A 390 -17.75 -7.83 -30.91
C TRP A 390 -18.68 -6.83 -31.60
N GLY A 391 -18.20 -6.04 -32.57
CA GLY A 391 -18.95 -4.94 -33.19
C GLY A 391 -20.44 -5.22 -33.48
N SER A 392 -20.73 -6.32 -34.19
CA SER A 392 -22.10 -6.76 -34.53
C SER A 392 -22.53 -8.04 -33.80
N ASP A 393 -21.76 -8.49 -32.80
CA ASP A 393 -22.06 -9.70 -32.05
C ASP A 393 -23.25 -9.43 -31.12
N SER A 394 -24.31 -10.25 -31.18
CA SER A 394 -25.50 -10.06 -30.34
C SER A 394 -25.23 -10.28 -28.84
N GLY A 395 -24.12 -10.92 -28.49
CA GLY A 395 -23.64 -11.07 -27.12
C GLY A 395 -22.89 -9.85 -26.58
N ARG A 396 -22.71 -8.78 -27.36
CA ARG A 396 -22.10 -7.55 -26.83
C ARG A 396 -23.01 -6.85 -25.81
N LEU A 397 -22.45 -5.88 -25.09
CA LEU A 397 -23.22 -4.96 -24.24
C LEU A 397 -24.22 -4.16 -25.08
N ALA A 398 -25.43 -3.98 -24.57
CA ALA A 398 -26.51 -3.24 -25.20
C ALA A 398 -27.28 -2.38 -24.18
N ASP A 399 -27.92 -1.32 -24.65
CA ASP A 399 -28.83 -0.44 -23.90
C ASP A 399 -29.97 -1.18 -23.17
N THR A 400 -30.41 -2.31 -23.73
CA THR A 400 -31.44 -3.16 -23.11
C THR A 400 -30.96 -4.01 -21.93
N ASP A 401 -29.68 -4.00 -21.57
CA ASP A 401 -29.13 -4.91 -20.54
C ASP A 401 -29.39 -4.45 -19.08
N ALA A 402 -29.75 -3.17 -18.84
CA ALA A 402 -30.11 -2.64 -17.51
C ALA A 402 -31.06 -1.43 -17.59
N MET A 403 -31.61 -0.96 -16.45
CA MET A 403 -32.49 0.22 -16.44
C MET A 403 -31.81 1.48 -17.00
N CYS A 404 -30.50 1.59 -16.83
CA CYS A 404 -29.64 2.55 -17.50
C CYS A 404 -28.29 1.88 -17.85
N VAL A 405 -27.87 2.00 -19.10
CA VAL A 405 -26.56 1.56 -19.58
C VAL A 405 -25.76 2.79 -20.03
N GLU A 406 -24.68 3.07 -19.32
CA GLU A 406 -23.72 4.11 -19.66
C GLU A 406 -22.46 3.49 -20.26
N VAL A 407 -21.87 4.11 -21.27
CA VAL A 407 -20.62 3.68 -21.88
C VAL A 407 -19.64 4.84 -21.94
N ILE A 408 -18.39 4.61 -21.53
CA ILE A 408 -17.28 5.57 -21.63
C ILE A 408 -16.29 5.05 -22.67
N HIS A 409 -16.19 5.76 -23.79
CA HIS A 409 -15.32 5.44 -24.93
C HIS A 409 -14.06 6.30 -24.88
N THR A 410 -12.88 5.66 -24.97
CA THR A 410 -11.58 6.35 -24.90
C THR A 410 -10.56 5.89 -25.94
N ASP A 411 -10.73 4.72 -26.57
CA ASP A 411 -9.81 4.19 -27.60
C ASP A 411 -10.54 3.56 -28.80
N ILE A 412 -11.29 4.36 -29.56
CA ILE A 412 -12.17 3.84 -30.62
C ILE A 412 -11.67 4.02 -32.07
N THR A 413 -10.59 4.77 -32.28
CA THR A 413 -10.12 5.10 -33.63
C THR A 413 -8.70 4.61 -33.89
N GLY A 414 -8.43 4.13 -35.10
CA GLY A 414 -7.08 3.79 -35.57
C GLY A 414 -6.80 2.28 -35.61
N PRO A 415 -5.80 1.83 -36.40
CA PRO A 415 -5.42 0.42 -36.46
C PRO A 415 -4.91 -0.08 -35.11
N GLY A 416 -5.59 -1.08 -34.53
CA GLY A 416 -5.25 -1.63 -33.22
C GLY A 416 -5.94 -0.96 -32.03
N SER A 417 -6.95 -0.11 -32.30
CA SER A 417 -7.89 0.36 -31.26
C SER A 417 -8.55 -0.82 -30.53
N ASN A 418 -8.71 -0.65 -29.23
CA ASN A 418 -9.26 -1.69 -28.36
C ASN A 418 -10.78 -1.54 -28.18
N GLY A 419 -11.29 -0.32 -28.13
CA GLY A 419 -12.68 0.01 -27.80
C GLY A 419 -13.62 0.00 -29.00
N ILE A 420 -14.87 -0.41 -28.79
CA ILE A 420 -15.94 -0.36 -29.78
C ILE A 420 -16.33 1.10 -30.05
N GLY A 421 -16.31 1.51 -31.32
CA GLY A 421 -16.65 2.89 -31.70
C GLY A 421 -18.14 3.16 -31.90
N THR A 422 -18.97 2.14 -31.79
CA THR A 422 -20.43 2.28 -31.89
C THR A 422 -21.01 2.69 -30.55
N ALA A 423 -21.99 3.60 -30.54
CA ALA A 423 -22.83 3.87 -29.37
C ALA A 423 -23.66 2.61 -29.03
N ILE A 424 -23.45 2.03 -27.86
CA ILE A 424 -24.05 0.75 -27.45
C ILE A 424 -24.77 0.78 -26.11
N GLY A 425 -24.78 1.91 -25.40
CA GLY A 425 -25.62 2.12 -24.22
C GLY A 425 -26.70 3.19 -24.46
N ASP A 426 -27.51 3.45 -23.44
CA ASP A 426 -28.41 4.61 -23.42
C ASP A 426 -27.59 5.90 -23.49
N ILE A 427 -26.53 6.01 -22.68
CA ILE A 427 -25.66 7.18 -22.59
C ILE A 427 -24.26 6.79 -23.04
N ASN A 428 -23.69 7.50 -24.01
CA ASN A 428 -22.37 7.18 -24.57
C ASN A 428 -21.46 8.41 -24.48
N PHE A 429 -20.50 8.40 -23.55
CA PHE A 429 -19.49 9.45 -23.42
C PHE A 429 -18.26 9.12 -24.26
N PHE A 430 -17.94 10.00 -25.21
CA PHE A 430 -16.75 9.93 -26.03
C PHE A 430 -15.74 10.95 -25.53
N VAL A 431 -14.91 10.51 -24.59
CA VAL A 431 -13.99 11.40 -23.88
C VAL A 431 -12.91 11.88 -24.84
N ASN A 432 -12.75 13.20 -24.94
CA ASN A 432 -11.85 13.85 -25.89
C ASN A 432 -12.07 13.41 -27.36
N GLY A 433 -13.30 13.01 -27.71
CA GLY A 433 -13.66 12.52 -29.04
C GLY A 433 -13.51 11.00 -29.19
N GLY A 434 -13.28 10.29 -28.09
CA GLY A 434 -13.17 8.83 -28.03
C GLY A 434 -11.79 8.28 -28.40
N SER A 435 -10.78 9.14 -28.61
CA SER A 435 -9.42 8.72 -28.95
C SER A 435 -8.38 9.79 -28.59
N ASN A 436 -7.09 9.42 -28.68
CA ASN A 436 -5.96 10.33 -28.43
C ASN A 436 -6.08 11.05 -27.08
N GLN A 437 -6.23 10.26 -26.02
CA GLN A 437 -6.41 10.79 -24.69
C GLN A 437 -5.19 11.65 -24.29
N PRO A 438 -5.40 12.81 -23.66
CA PRO A 438 -4.31 13.67 -23.22
C PRO A 438 -3.34 12.89 -22.30
N GLY A 439 -2.04 13.07 -22.50
CA GLY A 439 -0.97 12.34 -21.80
C GLY A 439 -0.71 10.90 -22.26
N CYS A 440 -1.48 10.38 -23.23
CA CYS A 440 -1.31 9.00 -23.70
C CYS A 440 -0.42 8.85 -24.93
N ILE A 441 0.48 7.86 -24.86
CA ILE A 441 1.25 7.37 -26.01
C ILE A 441 0.77 5.96 -26.35
N GLY A 442 -0.10 5.85 -27.36
CA GLY A 442 -0.60 4.59 -27.90
C GLY A 442 -1.94 4.10 -27.33
N HIS A 443 -2.46 3.04 -27.96
CA HIS A 443 -3.82 2.52 -27.74
C HIS A 443 -4.07 1.97 -26.33
N VAL A 444 -3.09 1.30 -25.71
CA VAL A 444 -3.24 0.75 -24.35
C VAL A 444 -3.47 1.85 -23.32
N CYS A 445 -2.75 2.97 -23.41
CA CYS A 445 -2.97 4.11 -22.52
C CYS A 445 -4.35 4.74 -22.75
N ASN A 446 -4.73 4.96 -24.01
CA ASN A 446 -6.07 5.47 -24.35
C ASN A 446 -7.17 4.56 -23.78
N HIS A 447 -7.02 3.24 -23.92
CA HIS A 447 -7.98 2.24 -23.46
C HIS A 447 -8.15 2.28 -21.95
N ASN A 448 -7.03 2.34 -21.23
CA ASN A 448 -7.01 2.40 -19.77
C ASN A 448 -7.62 3.70 -19.20
N ARG A 449 -7.61 4.80 -19.98
CA ARG A 449 -8.17 6.07 -19.54
C ARG A 449 -9.66 5.97 -19.17
N ALA A 450 -10.42 5.03 -19.73
CA ALA A 450 -11.84 4.89 -19.41
C ALA A 450 -12.09 4.60 -17.93
N TYR A 451 -11.30 3.72 -17.31
CA TYR A 451 -11.44 3.41 -15.90
C TYR A 451 -10.86 4.48 -14.98
N GLU A 452 -9.81 5.19 -15.43
CA GLU A 452 -9.25 6.33 -14.70
C GLU A 452 -10.24 7.49 -14.61
N VAL A 453 -10.89 7.82 -15.72
CA VAL A 453 -11.91 8.88 -15.78
C VAL A 453 -13.16 8.49 -14.99
N PHE A 454 -13.56 7.21 -15.04
CA PHE A 454 -14.65 6.72 -14.20
C PHE A 454 -14.32 6.81 -12.71
N ALA A 455 -13.12 6.40 -12.28
CA ALA A 455 -12.69 6.54 -10.89
C ALA A 455 -12.63 8.01 -10.45
N ALA A 456 -12.11 8.90 -11.30
CA ALA A 456 -12.08 10.34 -11.02
C ALA A 456 -13.48 10.97 -10.88
N SER A 457 -14.49 10.41 -11.57
CA SER A 457 -15.88 10.88 -11.45
C SER A 457 -16.52 10.66 -10.07
N MET A 458 -15.93 9.82 -9.23
CA MET A 458 -16.43 9.57 -7.87
C MET A 458 -16.17 10.75 -6.92
N SER A 459 -15.14 11.56 -7.19
CA SER A 459 -14.74 12.70 -6.35
C SER A 459 -14.83 14.05 -7.06
N ASN A 460 -15.01 14.06 -8.39
CA ASN A 460 -15.06 15.28 -9.21
C ASN A 460 -16.44 15.47 -9.84
N SER A 461 -17.17 16.49 -9.35
CA SER A 461 -18.49 16.83 -9.88
C SER A 461 -18.43 17.51 -11.26
N GLY A 462 -17.27 18.00 -11.67
CA GLY A 462 -17.04 18.74 -12.92
C GLY A 462 -16.85 17.90 -14.19
N LEU A 463 -16.87 16.56 -14.12
CA LEU A 463 -16.79 15.70 -15.31
C LEU A 463 -18.14 15.68 -16.05
N LEU A 464 -18.33 16.67 -16.92
CA LEU A 464 -19.54 16.91 -17.69
C LEU A 464 -19.34 16.54 -19.17
N GLY A 465 -20.27 15.75 -19.72
CA GLY A 465 -20.38 15.55 -21.16
C GLY A 465 -21.53 16.34 -21.76
N TYR A 466 -21.30 16.90 -22.94
CA TYR A 466 -22.27 17.71 -23.67
C TYR A 466 -22.87 16.91 -24.83
N PRO A 467 -24.19 16.96 -25.03
CA PRO A 467 -24.87 16.14 -26.04
C PRO A 467 -24.45 16.54 -27.45
N CYS A 468 -24.15 15.52 -28.26
CA CYS A 468 -23.74 15.65 -29.65
C CYS A 468 -24.93 15.34 -30.58
N SER A 469 -25.08 16.13 -31.65
CA SER A 469 -26.08 15.84 -32.68
C SER A 469 -25.52 15.08 -33.88
N SER A 470 -24.22 14.79 -33.91
CA SER A 470 -23.55 13.98 -34.94
C SER A 470 -22.14 13.53 -34.51
N ASP A 471 -21.67 12.44 -35.10
CA ASP A 471 -20.31 11.90 -34.92
C ASP A 471 -19.22 12.92 -35.26
N LEU A 472 -19.49 13.83 -36.20
CA LEU A 472 -18.55 14.89 -36.56
C LEU A 472 -18.39 15.91 -35.43
N GLN A 473 -19.48 16.28 -34.74
CA GLN A 473 -19.37 17.15 -33.56
C GLN A 473 -18.59 16.46 -32.45
N ASN A 474 -18.84 15.17 -32.29
CA ASN A 474 -18.19 14.33 -31.30
C ASN A 474 -16.66 14.25 -31.55
N THR A 475 -16.26 13.85 -32.76
CA THR A 475 -14.85 13.74 -33.18
C THR A 475 -14.11 15.09 -33.08
N LEU A 476 -14.80 16.21 -33.33
CA LEU A 476 -14.23 17.55 -33.24
C LEU A 476 -14.30 18.17 -31.84
N ASN A 477 -14.88 17.48 -30.85
CA ASN A 477 -15.13 18.00 -29.50
C ASN A 477 -15.93 19.32 -29.49
N ARG A 478 -17.01 19.40 -30.28
CA ARG A 478 -17.82 20.62 -30.47
C ARG A 478 -19.27 20.50 -30.04
N CYS A 479 -19.60 19.49 -29.23
CA CYS A 479 -20.96 19.25 -28.76
C CYS A 479 -21.38 20.32 -27.75
N LYS A 480 -22.68 20.64 -27.71
CA LYS A 480 -23.26 21.74 -26.92
C LYS A 480 -24.68 21.38 -26.51
N GLY A 481 -25.10 21.87 -25.35
CA GLY A 481 -26.43 21.66 -24.79
C GLY A 481 -26.36 21.54 -23.28
N ASP A 482 -27.44 21.06 -22.66
CA ASP A 482 -27.46 20.78 -21.23
C ASP A 482 -26.58 19.55 -20.95
N PRO A 483 -25.52 19.69 -20.14
CA PRO A 483 -24.58 18.61 -19.92
C PRO A 483 -25.14 17.54 -18.99
N LEU A 484 -24.57 16.34 -19.10
CA LEU A 484 -24.79 15.24 -18.17
C LEU A 484 -23.48 14.91 -17.47
N HIS A 485 -23.52 14.67 -16.15
CA HIS A 485 -22.35 14.16 -15.43
C HIS A 485 -21.95 12.80 -16.00
N MET A 486 -20.67 12.56 -16.21
CA MET A 486 -20.12 11.28 -16.64
C MET A 486 -19.77 10.42 -15.42
N GLY A 487 -20.01 9.11 -15.50
CA GLY A 487 -19.65 8.18 -14.42
C GLY A 487 -20.47 8.38 -13.14
N GLY A 488 -19.84 8.23 -11.97
CA GLY A 488 -20.43 8.31 -10.64
C GLY A 488 -21.27 7.09 -10.23
N LEU A 489 -21.74 7.08 -8.98
CA LEU A 489 -22.49 5.96 -8.36
C LEU A 489 -24.01 6.11 -8.36
N ALA A 490 -24.54 7.21 -8.88
CA ALA A 490 -25.99 7.45 -8.91
C ALA A 490 -26.71 6.38 -9.76
N LEU A 491 -27.59 5.60 -9.12
CA LEU A 491 -28.41 4.57 -9.79
C LEU A 491 -29.57 5.16 -10.59
N SER A 492 -30.08 6.33 -10.19
CA SER A 492 -31.22 7.01 -10.82
C SER A 492 -30.85 7.81 -12.07
N LYS A 493 -29.72 7.48 -12.72
CA LYS A 493 -29.23 8.22 -13.88
C LYS A 493 -30.12 7.92 -15.09
N THR A 494 -30.55 8.97 -15.80
CA THR A 494 -31.35 8.86 -17.01
C THR A 494 -30.80 9.79 -18.07
N GLY A 495 -30.73 9.31 -19.30
CA GLY A 495 -30.27 10.07 -20.46
C GLY A 495 -30.29 9.19 -21.70
N ASN A 496 -30.23 9.79 -22.89
CA ASN A 496 -30.09 9.06 -24.13
C ASN A 496 -29.21 9.84 -25.11
N GLY A 497 -28.31 9.16 -25.79
CA GLY A 497 -27.53 9.66 -26.91
C GLY A 497 -26.03 9.70 -26.67
N GLU A 498 -25.35 10.45 -27.52
CA GLU A 498 -23.90 10.62 -27.50
C GLU A 498 -23.51 11.94 -26.85
N PHE A 499 -22.48 11.90 -26.03
CA PHE A 499 -21.96 13.04 -25.29
C PHE A 499 -20.45 13.12 -25.49
N THR A 500 -19.90 14.33 -25.64
CA THR A 500 -18.46 14.54 -25.61
C THR A 500 -18.05 15.24 -24.32
N SER A 501 -16.94 14.80 -23.72
CA SER A 501 -16.36 15.42 -22.53
C SER A 501 -14.91 15.77 -22.84
N MET A 502 -14.56 17.06 -22.76
CA MET A 502 -13.16 17.49 -22.86
C MET A 502 -12.54 17.47 -21.47
N ILE A 503 -11.63 16.52 -21.26
CA ILE A 503 -10.85 16.43 -20.03
C ILE A 503 -9.43 16.88 -20.38
N PRO A 504 -8.98 18.09 -19.96
CA PRO A 504 -7.59 18.49 -20.13
C PRO A 504 -6.65 17.53 -19.39
N ASN A 505 -5.34 17.58 -19.71
CA ASN A 505 -4.27 16.65 -19.23
C ASN A 505 -4.34 16.18 -17.78
N ASN A 506 -4.99 16.93 -16.89
CA ASN A 506 -5.67 16.45 -15.68
C ASN A 506 -6.73 17.51 -15.36
N PRO A 507 -8.00 17.19 -15.02
CA PRO A 507 -8.78 18.16 -14.29
C PRO A 507 -8.06 18.36 -12.94
N ILE A 508 -7.76 19.61 -12.58
CA ILE A 508 -7.34 19.90 -11.21
C ILE A 508 -8.42 19.27 -10.32
N PRO A 509 -8.10 18.35 -9.39
CA PRO A 509 -9.11 17.82 -8.49
C PRO A 509 -9.85 18.98 -7.82
N ASP A 510 -11.16 18.87 -7.61
CA ASP A 510 -11.96 19.88 -6.88
C ASP A 510 -11.38 20.19 -5.48
N LEU A 511 -10.50 19.31 -4.98
CA LEU A 511 -9.74 19.45 -3.73
C LEU A 511 -8.58 20.46 -3.78
N PHE A 512 -8.06 20.83 -4.95
CA PHE A 512 -6.93 21.76 -5.02
C PHE A 512 -7.38 23.19 -4.72
N LYS A 513 -6.67 23.84 -3.81
CA LYS A 513 -6.97 25.19 -3.33
C LYS A 513 -5.89 26.15 -3.85
N PRO A 514 -6.13 26.87 -4.97
CA PRO A 514 -5.09 27.67 -5.63
C PRO A 514 -4.55 28.85 -4.80
N ALA A 515 -5.28 29.26 -3.76
CA ALA A 515 -4.86 30.32 -2.85
C ALA A 515 -3.92 29.83 -1.73
N GLU A 516 -3.84 28.52 -1.52
CA GLU A 516 -3.07 27.90 -0.43
C GLU A 516 -1.68 27.47 -0.90
N GLN A 517 -0.78 27.22 0.06
CA GLN A 517 0.58 26.78 -0.26
C GLN A 517 0.53 25.47 -1.05
N THR A 518 1.43 25.29 -2.02
CA THR A 518 1.54 24.03 -2.76
C THR A 518 2.92 23.40 -2.56
N ILE A 519 2.95 22.22 -1.96
CA ILE A 519 4.15 21.46 -1.66
C ILE A 519 4.27 20.31 -2.66
N PHE A 520 5.36 20.28 -3.42
CA PHE A 520 5.66 19.20 -4.37
C PHE A 520 6.65 18.21 -3.74
N LEU A 521 6.32 16.92 -3.75
CA LEU A 521 7.23 15.83 -3.33
C LEU A 521 7.77 15.11 -4.56
N ILE A 522 9.07 15.18 -4.78
CA ILE A 522 9.73 14.68 -6.01
C ILE A 522 10.74 13.60 -5.65
N HIS A 523 10.39 12.34 -5.94
CA HIS A 523 11.19 11.19 -5.54
C HIS A 523 12.49 11.02 -6.37
N GLY A 524 13.39 10.17 -5.87
CA GLY A 524 14.69 9.86 -6.46
C GLY A 524 14.74 8.64 -7.39
N TYR A 525 15.95 8.20 -7.74
CA TYR A 525 16.17 6.96 -8.49
C TYR A 525 15.73 5.72 -7.70
N ASN A 526 15.08 4.75 -8.35
CA ASN A 526 14.42 3.59 -7.73
C ASN A 526 13.38 3.95 -6.66
N GLY A 527 12.95 5.22 -6.58
CA GLY A 527 11.86 5.67 -5.73
C GLY A 527 10.51 5.61 -6.45
N ASN A 528 9.44 5.68 -5.67
CA ASN A 528 8.05 5.85 -6.08
C ASN A 528 7.31 6.63 -4.96
N THR A 529 5.98 6.63 -4.97
CA THR A 529 5.14 7.31 -3.98
C THR A 529 5.10 6.65 -2.59
N VAL A 530 5.74 5.48 -2.39
CA VAL A 530 5.50 4.62 -1.22
C VAL A 530 6.44 4.86 -0.03
N ARG A 531 7.70 5.28 -0.26
CA ARG A 531 8.67 5.48 0.84
C ARG A 531 8.87 6.96 1.19
N PHE A 532 9.69 7.65 0.41
CA PHE A 532 9.98 9.08 0.62
C PHE A 532 8.69 9.91 0.61
N ASN A 533 7.87 9.76 -0.44
CA ASN A 533 6.65 10.55 -0.59
C ASN A 533 5.65 10.26 0.54
N ARG A 534 5.31 8.99 0.82
CA ARG A 534 4.41 8.60 1.92
C ARG A 534 4.87 9.18 3.25
N GLU A 535 6.13 8.95 3.63
CA GLU A 535 6.63 9.38 4.95
C GLU A 535 6.59 10.90 5.11
N VAL A 536 7.06 11.63 4.09
CA VAL A 536 7.07 13.09 4.11
C VAL A 536 5.66 13.67 4.01
N ARG A 537 4.79 13.12 3.14
CA ARG A 537 3.38 13.52 3.02
C ARG A 537 2.68 13.37 4.36
N GLU A 538 2.76 12.18 4.96
CA GLU A 538 2.07 11.93 6.23
C GLU A 538 2.59 12.83 7.35
N ALA A 539 3.90 13.11 7.39
CA ALA A 539 4.47 14.04 8.37
C ALA A 539 3.95 15.48 8.17
N ILE A 540 3.88 15.93 6.91
CA ILE A 540 3.29 17.23 6.55
C ILE A 540 1.81 17.26 6.98
N LEU A 541 1.00 16.31 6.54
CA LEU A 541 -0.44 16.27 6.84
C LEU A 541 -0.71 16.21 8.35
N ARG A 542 0.09 15.46 9.11
CA ARG A 542 -0.01 15.43 10.59
C ARG A 542 0.33 16.79 11.23
N ASN A 543 1.32 17.51 10.71
CA ASN A 543 1.69 18.84 11.21
C ASN A 543 0.66 19.91 10.87
N LEU A 544 0.11 19.88 9.66
CA LEU A 544 -0.92 20.80 9.18
C LEU A 544 -2.22 20.71 10.00
N GLY A 545 -2.55 19.52 10.52
CA GLY A 545 -3.77 19.27 11.28
C GLY A 545 -5.04 19.42 10.44
N GLN A 546 -6.23 19.41 11.07
CA GLN A 546 -7.51 19.48 10.36
C GLN A 546 -7.90 20.87 9.84
N ASN A 547 -7.11 21.91 10.14
CA ASN A 547 -7.47 23.31 9.90
C ASN A 547 -6.58 24.03 8.87
N ASN A 548 -5.61 23.33 8.26
CA ASN A 548 -4.74 23.91 7.24
C ASN A 548 -4.97 23.19 5.90
N ASP A 549 -5.00 23.99 4.85
CA ASP A 549 -5.58 23.68 3.55
C ASP A 549 -4.52 23.58 2.43
N ASP A 550 -3.24 23.48 2.82
CA ASP A 550 -2.11 23.36 1.91
C ASP A 550 -2.25 22.15 0.96
N ASN A 551 -1.88 22.35 -0.29
CA ASN A 551 -1.88 21.33 -1.32
C ASN A 551 -0.58 20.52 -1.26
N VAL A 552 -0.66 19.19 -1.21
CA VAL A 552 0.51 18.30 -1.37
C VAL A 552 0.39 17.54 -2.68
N ILE A 553 1.35 17.73 -3.59
CA ILE A 553 1.40 17.12 -4.91
C ILE A 553 2.61 16.19 -4.99
N GLU A 554 2.35 14.91 -5.26
CA GLU A 554 3.40 13.92 -5.47
C GLU A 554 3.76 13.82 -6.95
N VAL A 555 5.02 14.10 -7.28
CA VAL A 555 5.54 14.00 -8.65
C VAL A 555 6.07 12.58 -8.86
N ASP A 556 5.20 11.70 -9.36
CA ASP A 556 5.56 10.36 -9.79
C ASP A 556 6.14 10.38 -11.20
N TRP A 557 7.44 10.09 -11.30
CA TRP A 557 8.15 9.97 -12.57
C TRP A 557 8.74 8.57 -12.75
N THR A 558 8.14 7.55 -12.14
CA THR A 558 8.58 6.14 -12.22
C THR A 558 8.71 5.67 -13.68
N GLN A 559 7.76 6.06 -14.54
CA GLN A 559 7.81 5.81 -15.99
C GLN A 559 9.02 6.48 -16.67
N GLY A 560 9.38 7.67 -16.21
CA GLY A 560 10.53 8.44 -16.70
C GLY A 560 11.88 7.94 -16.20
N MET A 561 11.94 6.98 -15.27
CA MET A 561 13.19 6.47 -14.71
C MET A 561 13.99 5.61 -15.71
N GLY A 562 13.31 4.85 -16.56
CA GLY A 562 13.94 3.91 -17.49
C GLY A 562 14.65 2.74 -16.78
N SER A 563 15.47 2.00 -17.52
CA SER A 563 16.06 0.72 -17.06
C SER A 563 17.37 0.82 -16.30
N SER A 564 17.93 2.03 -16.12
CA SER A 564 19.22 2.22 -15.44
C SER A 564 19.38 3.61 -14.84
N TYR A 565 20.26 3.76 -13.85
CA TYR A 565 20.60 5.06 -13.25
C TYR A 565 21.03 6.10 -14.27
N THR A 566 21.85 5.70 -15.25
CA THR A 566 22.31 6.61 -16.31
C THR A 566 21.14 7.12 -17.13
N GLN A 567 20.16 6.27 -17.45
CA GLN A 567 18.97 6.68 -18.18
C GLN A 567 18.09 7.62 -17.34
N ALA A 568 17.85 7.28 -16.07
CA ALA A 568 17.11 8.14 -15.15
C ALA A 568 17.73 9.53 -15.07
N ARG A 569 19.07 9.58 -14.94
CA ARG A 569 19.85 10.81 -14.92
C ARG A 569 19.73 11.63 -16.21
N LEU A 570 19.68 10.99 -17.38
CA LEU A 570 19.44 11.66 -18.66
C LEU A 570 18.01 12.19 -18.77
N ASN A 571 17.04 11.54 -18.13
CA ASN A 571 15.64 11.92 -18.17
C ASN A 571 15.28 13.02 -17.16
N VAL A 572 16.13 13.32 -16.17
CA VAL A 572 15.89 14.37 -15.15
C VAL A 572 15.47 15.72 -15.77
N GLU A 573 16.09 16.13 -16.88
CA GLU A 573 15.72 17.38 -17.55
C GLU A 573 14.35 17.30 -18.25
N ASN A 574 14.00 16.15 -18.83
CA ASN A 574 12.67 15.94 -19.40
C ASN A 574 11.59 15.99 -18.31
N VAL A 575 11.82 15.31 -17.18
CA VAL A 575 10.91 15.33 -16.03
C VAL A 575 10.74 16.76 -15.49
N ALA A 576 11.83 17.53 -15.41
CA ALA A 576 11.76 18.93 -15.01
C ALA A 576 10.93 19.79 -15.98
N ASN A 577 11.03 19.56 -17.30
CA ASN A 577 10.20 20.27 -18.29
C ASN A 577 8.71 19.91 -18.18
N GLU A 578 8.38 18.65 -17.91
CA GLU A 578 6.99 18.23 -17.65
C GLU A 578 6.46 18.89 -16.37
N LEU A 579 7.26 18.92 -15.30
CA LEU A 579 6.90 19.62 -14.06
C LEU A 579 6.72 21.13 -14.27
N VAL A 580 7.57 21.77 -15.09
CA VAL A 580 7.43 23.18 -15.47
C VAL A 580 6.11 23.40 -16.20
N THR A 581 5.78 22.53 -17.16
CA THR A 581 4.51 22.62 -17.91
C THR A 581 3.31 22.52 -16.96
N PHE A 582 3.36 21.59 -16.00
CA PHE A 582 2.32 21.44 -14.98
C PHE A 582 2.21 22.66 -14.06
N ILE A 583 3.32 23.16 -13.52
CA ILE A 583 3.33 24.36 -12.66
C ILE A 583 2.88 25.60 -13.46
N GLN A 584 3.30 25.73 -14.72
CA GLN A 584 2.85 26.79 -15.60
C GLN A 584 1.33 26.72 -15.76
N TRP A 585 0.76 25.54 -15.95
CA TRP A 585 -0.68 25.36 -16.04
C TRP A 585 -1.41 25.76 -14.75
N LEU A 586 -0.89 25.40 -13.56
CA LEU A 586 -1.44 25.85 -12.27
C LEU A 586 -1.39 27.37 -12.05
N THR A 587 -0.37 28.01 -12.62
CA THR A 587 -0.06 29.44 -12.43
C THR A 587 -0.50 30.32 -13.61
N THR A 588 -1.12 29.73 -14.65
CA THR A 588 -1.68 30.47 -15.78
C THR A 588 -3.15 30.73 -15.50
N PRO A 589 -3.68 31.94 -15.79
CA PRO A 589 -5.07 32.25 -15.46
C PRO A 589 -6.01 31.26 -16.17
N PRO A 590 -6.82 30.45 -15.45
CA PRO A 590 -7.96 29.84 -16.08
C PRO A 590 -8.98 30.93 -16.41
N SER A 591 -9.76 30.72 -17.47
CA SER A 591 -10.87 31.61 -17.85
C SER A 591 -11.92 31.79 -16.72
N VAL A 592 -11.82 31.02 -15.63
CA VAL A 592 -12.64 31.09 -14.41
C VAL A 592 -11.78 30.65 -13.21
N GLY A 593 -11.25 31.57 -12.40
CA GLY A 593 -10.57 31.25 -11.13
C GLY A 593 -9.32 32.08 -10.79
N VAL A 594 -8.87 32.01 -9.53
CA VAL A 594 -7.60 32.60 -9.05
C VAL A 594 -6.46 31.63 -9.41
N PRO A 595 -5.42 32.06 -10.13
CA PRO A 595 -4.28 31.19 -10.43
C PRO A 595 -3.42 30.97 -9.18
N ALA A 596 -2.77 29.81 -9.07
CA ALA A 596 -1.78 29.57 -8.04
C ALA A 596 -0.57 30.50 -8.24
N ASN A 597 0.15 30.79 -7.16
CA ASN A 597 1.32 31.64 -7.18
C ASN A 597 2.59 30.82 -6.97
N ALA A 598 3.54 30.91 -7.89
CA ALA A 598 4.83 30.21 -7.81
C ALA A 598 5.62 30.58 -6.53
N ALA A 599 5.44 31.79 -6.01
CA ALA A 599 6.08 32.23 -4.77
C ALA A 599 5.60 31.47 -3.53
N ASP A 600 4.42 30.83 -3.59
CA ASP A 600 3.79 30.06 -2.52
C ASP A 600 3.98 28.54 -2.74
N MET A 601 4.95 28.17 -3.60
CA MET A 601 5.28 26.78 -3.88
C MET A 601 6.58 26.34 -3.16
N HIS A 602 6.55 25.12 -2.61
CA HIS A 602 7.69 24.46 -1.98
C HIS A 602 8.00 23.14 -2.69
N LEU A 603 9.12 23.06 -3.41
CA LEU A 603 9.55 21.84 -4.08
C LEU A 603 10.53 21.07 -3.18
N VAL A 604 10.11 19.90 -2.69
CA VAL A 604 10.92 18.99 -1.88
C VAL A 604 11.37 17.84 -2.76
N GLY A 605 12.67 17.78 -3.05
CA GLY A 605 13.23 16.75 -3.92
C GLY A 605 14.26 15.89 -3.21
N PHE A 606 14.16 14.57 -3.35
CA PHE A 606 15.11 13.60 -2.82
C PHE A 606 15.99 13.03 -3.94
N ASP A 607 17.30 12.87 -3.69
CA ASP A 607 18.24 12.28 -4.65
C ASP A 607 18.20 12.96 -6.04
N LEU A 608 17.88 12.24 -7.14
CA LEU A 608 17.69 12.84 -8.46
C LEU A 608 16.51 13.83 -8.51
N GLY A 609 15.48 13.64 -7.69
CA GLY A 609 14.34 14.54 -7.57
C GLY A 609 14.72 15.94 -7.06
N ALA A 610 15.80 16.05 -6.27
CA ALA A 610 16.35 17.34 -5.89
C ALA A 610 16.86 18.13 -7.10
N HIS A 611 17.42 17.45 -8.09
CA HIS A 611 17.87 18.08 -9.34
C HIS A 611 16.71 18.42 -10.26
N VAL A 612 15.67 17.59 -10.32
CA VAL A 612 14.40 17.92 -11.00
C VAL A 612 13.84 19.23 -10.43
N ALA A 613 13.75 19.35 -9.09
CA ALA A 613 13.30 20.57 -8.41
C ALA A 613 14.12 21.81 -8.80
N GLY A 614 15.46 21.69 -8.77
CA GLY A 614 16.36 22.79 -9.12
C GLY A 614 16.27 23.22 -10.58
N ILE A 615 16.22 22.27 -11.51
CA ILE A 615 16.08 22.57 -12.94
C ILE A 615 14.73 23.21 -13.22
N ALA A 616 13.63 22.68 -12.64
CA ALA A 616 12.30 23.24 -12.80
C ALA A 616 12.22 24.68 -12.26
N GLY A 617 12.74 24.93 -11.06
CA GLY A 617 12.79 26.27 -10.48
C GLY A 617 13.58 27.28 -11.33
N ARG A 618 14.71 26.85 -11.89
CA ARG A 618 15.51 27.67 -12.82
C ARG A 618 14.77 28.02 -14.11
N LEU A 619 14.08 27.04 -14.70
CA LEU A 619 13.31 27.24 -15.93
C LEU A 619 12.12 28.19 -15.66
N LEU A 620 11.38 27.99 -14.58
CA LEU A 620 10.27 28.85 -14.19
C LEU A 620 10.71 30.29 -13.87
N ARG A 621 11.88 30.47 -13.25
CA ARG A 621 12.45 31.80 -13.03
C ARG A 621 12.73 32.54 -14.35
N ALA A 622 13.20 31.84 -15.39
CA ALA A 622 13.39 32.45 -16.71
C ALA A 622 12.07 32.99 -17.28
N ASP A 623 10.94 32.40 -16.89
CA ASP A 623 9.57 32.82 -17.24
C ASP A 623 8.96 33.79 -16.21
N SER A 624 9.77 34.42 -15.35
CA SER A 624 9.33 35.32 -14.27
C SER A 624 8.40 34.68 -13.22
N LYS A 625 8.41 33.34 -13.11
CA LYS A 625 7.68 32.56 -12.10
C LYS A 625 8.65 32.02 -11.06
N GLU A 626 9.11 32.87 -10.16
CA GLU A 626 10.11 32.47 -9.16
C GLU A 626 9.49 31.61 -8.05
N ILE A 627 9.95 30.36 -7.93
CA ILE A 627 9.56 29.42 -6.86
C ILE A 627 9.92 29.98 -5.48
N GLY A 628 9.00 29.83 -4.52
CA GLY A 628 9.19 30.21 -3.12
C GLY A 628 10.35 29.47 -2.44
N ARG A 629 10.23 28.15 -2.32
CA ARG A 629 11.21 27.32 -1.61
C ARG A 629 11.58 26.06 -2.37
N ILE A 630 12.85 25.69 -2.35
CA ILE A 630 13.31 24.34 -2.69
C ILE A 630 13.99 23.72 -1.47
N THR A 631 13.70 22.45 -1.18
CA THR A 631 14.45 21.65 -0.21
C THR A 631 15.01 20.41 -0.89
N GLY A 632 16.33 20.35 -1.00
CA GLY A 632 17.06 19.20 -1.54
C GLY A 632 17.46 18.22 -0.44
N LEU A 633 16.93 17.02 -0.49
CA LEU A 633 17.19 15.95 0.47
C LEU A 633 18.27 15.03 -0.10
N ASN A 634 19.48 15.15 0.45
CA ASN A 634 20.73 14.52 0.02
C ASN A 634 20.86 14.36 -1.51
N PRO A 635 20.92 15.49 -2.27
CA PRO A 635 20.91 15.47 -3.73
C PRO A 635 22.01 14.61 -4.32
N ALA A 636 21.71 13.88 -5.40
CA ALA A 636 22.64 12.92 -6.01
C ALA A 636 24.00 13.53 -6.38
N GLY A 637 25.10 12.86 -6.04
CA GLY A 637 26.47 13.28 -6.37
C GLY A 637 27.04 12.62 -7.61
N ARG A 638 26.73 11.32 -7.81
CA ARG A 638 27.26 10.54 -8.94
C ARG A 638 26.85 11.21 -10.25
N GLN A 639 27.83 11.52 -11.10
CA GLN A 639 27.62 12.17 -12.39
C GLN A 639 27.10 13.62 -12.35
N TRP A 640 27.01 14.26 -11.18
CA TRP A 640 26.52 15.64 -10.99
C TRP A 640 27.57 16.55 -10.34
N GLY A 641 28.81 16.48 -10.82
CA GLY A 641 29.93 17.33 -10.38
C GLY A 641 29.76 18.82 -10.73
N ALA A 642 30.79 19.61 -10.40
CA ALA A 642 30.84 21.04 -10.71
C ALA A 642 30.59 21.31 -12.21
N GLY A 643 29.72 22.30 -12.51
CA GLY A 643 29.35 22.68 -13.88
C GLY A 643 28.18 21.90 -14.50
N SER A 644 27.63 20.90 -13.79
CA SER A 644 26.41 20.22 -14.24
C SER A 644 25.14 21.07 -14.04
N ARG A 645 24.09 20.82 -14.84
CA ARG A 645 22.76 21.45 -14.72
C ARG A 645 21.97 20.88 -13.52
N ARG A 646 22.54 20.88 -12.32
CA ARG A 646 21.93 20.34 -11.09
C ARG A 646 21.24 21.41 -10.26
N LEU A 647 20.67 21.03 -9.11
CA LEU A 647 20.25 21.96 -8.05
C LEU A 647 21.38 22.92 -7.66
N TYR A 648 21.02 24.20 -7.52
CA TYR A 648 21.92 25.29 -7.18
C TYR A 648 21.22 26.39 -6.37
N ARG A 649 22.01 27.14 -5.60
CA ARG A 649 21.55 28.30 -4.82
C ARG A 649 21.04 29.37 -5.79
N GLY A 650 19.78 29.75 -5.65
CA GLY A 650 19.10 30.59 -6.62
C GLY A 650 18.31 29.83 -7.69
N ASP A 651 18.01 28.55 -7.51
CA ASP A 651 16.93 27.93 -8.29
C ASP A 651 15.52 28.27 -7.71
N ALA A 652 15.47 28.87 -6.50
CA ALA A 652 14.26 29.43 -5.86
C ALA A 652 14.64 30.65 -5.00
N LYS A 653 13.65 31.33 -4.39
CA LYS A 653 13.92 32.41 -3.42
C LYS A 653 14.73 31.88 -2.25
N TYR A 654 14.38 30.72 -1.71
CA TYR A 654 15.11 30.04 -0.65
C TYR A 654 15.40 28.57 -1.02
N VAL A 655 16.69 28.19 -1.06
CA VAL A 655 17.12 26.81 -1.30
C VAL A 655 17.83 26.27 -0.05
N GLU A 656 17.25 25.24 0.54
CA GLU A 656 17.81 24.49 1.67
C GLU A 656 18.26 23.10 1.21
N VAL A 657 19.40 22.62 1.70
CA VAL A 657 19.89 21.28 1.39
C VAL A 657 20.26 20.55 2.67
N ILE A 658 19.75 19.32 2.81
CA ILE A 658 20.02 18.44 3.94
C ILE A 658 20.95 17.33 3.46
N HIS A 659 22.21 17.42 3.86
CA HIS A 659 23.28 16.48 3.54
C HIS A 659 23.42 15.44 4.65
N THR A 660 23.29 14.16 4.29
CA THR A 660 23.39 13.03 5.23
C THR A 660 24.33 11.94 4.77
N ASP A 661 24.63 11.87 3.46
CA ASP A 661 25.58 10.91 2.88
C ASP A 661 26.40 11.53 1.74
N THR A 662 27.55 12.12 2.08
CA THR A 662 28.37 12.90 1.14
C THR A 662 29.86 12.55 1.16
N LEU A 663 30.29 11.62 2.02
CA LEU A 663 31.72 11.32 2.24
C LEU A 663 32.05 9.87 1.86
N GLY A 664 33.07 9.68 1.03
CA GLY A 664 33.56 8.36 0.60
C GLY A 664 33.28 8.07 -0.87
N ALA A 665 34.02 7.11 -1.45
CA ALA A 665 33.93 6.77 -2.87
C ALA A 665 32.57 6.16 -3.28
N LEU A 666 31.78 5.71 -2.29
CA LEU A 666 30.47 5.09 -2.46
C LEU A 666 29.30 5.98 -2.00
N ALA A 667 29.58 7.21 -1.56
CA ALA A 667 28.53 8.14 -1.14
C ALA A 667 27.60 8.47 -2.31
N TYR A 668 26.31 8.50 -2.02
CA TYR A 668 25.28 8.80 -3.01
C TYR A 668 25.09 10.31 -3.21
N GLY A 669 25.26 11.10 -2.16
CA GLY A 669 24.97 12.54 -2.17
C GLY A 669 26.15 13.41 -2.56
N ILE A 670 25.84 14.60 -3.10
CA ILE A 670 26.83 15.64 -3.39
C ILE A 670 27.29 16.32 -2.10
N GLY A 671 28.61 16.46 -1.93
CA GLY A 671 29.21 17.09 -0.75
C GLY A 671 29.37 18.61 -0.82
N ASP A 672 29.20 19.20 -2.00
CA ASP A 672 29.27 20.64 -2.20
C ASP A 672 28.13 21.36 -1.44
N PRO A 673 28.36 22.58 -0.90
CA PRO A 673 27.29 23.40 -0.32
C PRO A 673 26.51 24.10 -1.45
N ILE A 674 25.50 23.42 -1.98
CA ILE A 674 24.79 23.83 -3.21
C ILE A 674 23.52 24.64 -2.96
N GLY A 675 23.05 24.75 -1.71
CA GLY A 675 21.93 25.61 -1.31
C GLY A 675 22.35 26.97 -0.75
N ASN A 676 21.35 27.81 -0.47
CA ASN A 676 21.54 29.01 0.37
C ASN A 676 21.84 28.60 1.81
N VAL A 677 21.19 27.55 2.29
CA VAL A 677 21.42 26.92 3.59
C VAL A 677 21.75 25.44 3.37
N ASN A 678 22.82 24.95 3.98
CA ASN A 678 23.31 23.59 3.83
C ASN A 678 23.50 22.96 5.20
N PHE A 679 22.60 22.05 5.59
CA PHE A 679 22.71 21.28 6.82
C PHE A 679 23.52 20.01 6.57
N TYR A 680 24.68 19.89 7.21
CA TYR A 680 25.47 18.66 7.23
C TYR A 680 25.19 17.91 8.53
N VAL A 681 24.19 17.02 8.48
CA VAL A 681 23.73 16.29 9.67
C VAL A 681 24.78 15.24 10.04
N ASN A 682 25.24 15.27 11.29
CA ASN A 682 26.36 14.47 11.78
C ASN A 682 27.65 14.64 10.95
N GLY A 683 27.77 15.74 10.20
CA GLY A 683 28.87 15.99 9.27
C GLY A 683 28.60 15.58 7.83
N GLY A 684 27.36 15.23 7.48
CA GLY A 684 26.96 14.76 6.17
C GLY A 684 27.37 13.32 5.89
N ASN A 685 27.66 12.52 6.93
CA ASN A 685 28.05 11.12 6.80
C ASN A 685 27.82 10.40 8.13
N ASN A 686 27.92 9.06 8.11
CA ASN A 686 27.89 8.20 9.31
C ASN A 686 26.68 8.46 10.22
N GLN A 687 25.49 8.45 9.62
CA GLN A 687 24.26 8.72 10.37
C GLN A 687 24.04 7.67 11.47
N PRO A 688 23.63 8.06 12.69
CA PRO A 688 23.40 7.13 13.79
C PRO A 688 22.45 5.99 13.40
N GLY A 689 22.90 4.75 13.59
CA GLY A 689 22.11 3.56 13.23
C GLY A 689 22.29 3.10 11.78
N CYS A 690 22.99 3.85 10.93
CA CYS A 690 23.28 3.45 9.57
C CYS A 690 24.66 2.81 9.41
N ILE A 691 24.69 1.62 8.82
CA ILE A 691 25.93 0.90 8.44
C ILE A 691 26.26 1.13 6.96
N LEU A 692 25.24 1.34 6.12
CA LEU A 692 25.37 1.51 4.67
C LEU A 692 25.13 2.96 4.26
N HIS A 693 25.75 3.35 3.13
CA HIS A 693 25.52 4.66 2.49
C HIS A 693 24.04 4.88 2.11
N SER A 694 23.31 3.82 1.73
CA SER A 694 21.88 3.92 1.39
C SER A 694 21.05 4.39 2.59
N CYS A 695 21.25 3.77 3.75
CA CYS A 695 20.61 4.22 5.00
C CYS A 695 20.98 5.68 5.34
N CYS A 696 22.25 6.06 5.18
CA CYS A 696 22.65 7.44 5.41
C CYS A 696 21.98 8.40 4.41
N HIS A 697 21.81 7.98 3.17
CA HIS A 697 21.18 8.76 2.11
C HIS A 697 19.69 9.00 2.40
N ASP A 698 18.97 7.93 2.76
CA ASP A 698 17.55 7.97 3.12
C ASP A 698 17.26 8.84 4.34
N ARG A 699 18.20 8.89 5.28
CA ARG A 699 18.08 9.69 6.53
C ARG A 699 17.72 11.16 6.28
N SER A 700 18.03 11.70 5.10
CA SER A 700 17.69 13.09 4.76
C SER A 700 16.19 13.35 4.72
N PHE A 701 15.38 12.44 4.16
CA PHE A 701 13.93 12.62 4.16
C PHE A 701 13.29 12.28 5.50
N GLU A 702 13.84 11.33 6.25
CA GLU A 702 13.35 11.02 7.60
C GLU A 702 13.56 12.20 8.56
N LEU A 703 14.70 12.88 8.46
CA LEU A 703 14.95 14.10 9.24
C LEU A 703 14.06 15.26 8.81
N PHE A 704 13.76 15.37 7.51
CA PHE A 704 12.79 16.34 7.01
C PHE A 704 11.38 16.03 7.53
N ALA A 705 10.94 14.77 7.50
CA ALA A 705 9.66 14.35 8.07
C ALA A 705 9.61 14.62 9.59
N ALA A 706 10.67 14.27 10.32
CA ALA A 706 10.75 14.51 11.77
C ALA A 706 10.72 16.01 12.12
N SER A 707 11.24 16.88 11.27
CA SER A 707 11.20 18.34 11.50
C SER A 707 9.79 18.91 11.57
N MET A 708 8.80 18.22 11.01
CA MET A 708 7.39 18.63 11.07
C MET A 708 6.81 18.57 12.49
N SER A 709 7.40 17.78 13.39
CA SER A 709 6.90 17.63 14.77
C SER A 709 7.94 17.93 15.84
N ASN A 710 9.20 18.13 15.45
CA ASN A 710 10.29 18.37 16.38
C ASN A 710 10.99 19.73 16.12
N PRO A 711 10.64 20.79 16.89
CA PRO A 711 11.30 22.09 16.77
C PRO A 711 12.75 22.08 17.29
N ASN A 712 13.20 21.00 17.94
CA ASN A 712 14.56 20.89 18.47
C ASN A 712 15.60 20.46 17.42
N LEU A 713 15.18 20.13 16.18
CA LEU A 713 16.11 19.84 15.09
C LEU A 713 16.77 21.13 14.58
N ARG A 714 17.69 21.68 15.38
CA ARG A 714 18.38 22.94 15.13
C ARG A 714 19.86 22.73 14.82
N GLY A 715 20.31 23.20 13.66
CA GLY A 715 21.72 23.24 13.31
C GLY A 715 22.36 24.57 13.67
N TYR A 716 23.67 24.57 13.91
CA TYR A 716 24.45 25.78 14.23
C TYR A 716 25.38 26.16 13.09
N ARG A 717 25.45 27.45 12.81
CA ARG A 717 26.23 27.97 11.69
C ARG A 717 27.73 27.73 11.86
N CYS A 718 28.36 27.35 10.77
CA CYS A 718 29.79 27.19 10.59
C CYS A 718 30.33 28.30 9.67
N SER A 719 31.53 28.80 9.94
CA SER A 719 32.25 29.75 9.08
C SER A 719 32.95 29.08 7.90
N SER A 720 33.19 27.77 7.98
CA SER A 720 33.84 26.99 6.93
C SER A 720 33.48 25.49 6.99
N MET A 721 33.74 24.79 5.89
CA MET A 721 33.63 23.33 5.81
C MET A 721 34.59 22.63 6.79
N THR A 722 35.77 23.22 7.05
CA THR A 722 36.71 22.72 8.07
C THR A 722 36.08 22.73 9.46
N GLN A 723 35.43 23.83 9.83
CA GLN A 723 34.73 23.93 11.12
C GLN A 723 33.57 22.93 11.21
N MET A 724 32.85 22.74 10.11
CA MET A 724 31.81 21.72 9.99
C MET A 724 32.38 20.32 10.24
N ASN A 725 33.44 19.92 9.53
CA ASN A 725 34.05 18.60 9.66
C ASN A 725 34.60 18.32 11.06
N LEU A 726 35.15 19.34 11.74
CA LEU A 726 35.69 19.23 13.11
C LEU A 726 34.62 19.31 14.22
N ASN A 727 33.34 19.45 13.88
CA ASN A 727 32.24 19.62 14.84
C ASN A 727 32.37 20.85 15.77
N LEU A 728 32.88 21.95 15.21
CA LEU A 728 33.17 23.19 15.96
C LEU A 728 32.19 24.33 15.68
N CYS A 729 31.04 24.06 15.05
CA CYS A 729 30.08 25.10 14.67
C CYS A 729 29.35 25.67 15.90
N ARG A 730 29.37 26.99 16.07
CA ARG A 730 28.87 27.72 17.24
C ARG A 730 28.19 29.05 16.90
N GLY A 731 27.94 29.32 15.61
CA GLY A 731 27.21 30.52 15.19
C GLY A 731 25.71 30.40 15.44
N ASP A 732 24.93 31.31 14.86
CA ASP A 732 23.48 31.35 15.00
C ASP A 732 22.83 30.01 14.64
N GLY A 733 21.78 29.64 15.39
CA GLY A 733 21.05 28.40 15.18
C GLY A 733 19.86 28.57 14.24
N LEU A 734 19.65 27.62 13.35
CA LEU A 734 18.54 27.56 12.41
C LEU A 734 17.87 26.18 12.45
N GLU A 735 16.55 26.15 12.43
CA GLU A 735 15.77 24.91 12.38
C GLU A 735 15.94 24.23 11.01
N LEU A 736 16.10 22.91 11.02
CA LEU A 736 16.20 22.06 9.83
C LEU A 736 14.79 21.74 9.31
N GLY A 737 14.57 21.72 8.00
CA GLY A 737 13.32 21.21 7.40
C GLY A 737 12.10 22.13 7.56
N GLY A 738 10.91 21.60 7.83
CA GLY A 738 9.65 22.36 7.88
C GLY A 738 9.09 22.75 6.51
N THR A 739 7.86 23.26 6.49
CA THR A 739 7.11 23.64 5.28
C THR A 739 7.12 25.15 4.99
N GLU A 740 7.66 25.99 5.87
CA GLU A 740 7.57 27.44 5.74
C GLU A 740 8.32 27.93 4.49
N ILE A 741 7.69 28.76 3.66
CA ILE A 741 8.33 29.29 2.43
C ILE A 741 9.62 30.07 2.73
N SER A 742 9.72 30.73 3.89
CA SER A 742 10.90 31.49 4.30
C SER A 742 11.22 31.29 5.78
N LYS A 743 12.51 31.17 6.10
CA LYS A 743 13.03 31.10 7.48
C LYS A 743 13.69 32.40 7.96
N GLY A 744 13.44 33.53 7.28
CA GLY A 744 13.94 34.85 7.70
C GLY A 744 15.46 35.06 7.58
N VAL A 745 16.19 34.18 6.90
CA VAL A 745 17.64 34.29 6.68
C VAL A 745 17.93 35.20 5.48
N GLN A 746 18.87 36.13 5.61
CA GLN A 746 19.36 36.97 4.49
C GLN A 746 20.09 36.11 3.45
N ILE A 747 19.48 35.93 2.28
CA ILE A 747 19.79 34.88 1.28
C ILE A 747 21.03 35.18 0.40
N SER A 748 21.83 36.18 0.76
CA SER A 748 22.95 36.69 -0.04
C SER A 748 24.22 35.82 -0.01
N SER A 749 24.26 34.78 0.82
CA SER A 749 25.45 33.94 1.05
C SER A 749 25.10 32.45 1.09
N ASN A 750 26.10 31.57 0.94
CA ASN A 750 25.98 30.13 1.16
C ASN A 750 26.35 29.79 2.62
N PHE A 751 25.35 29.49 3.44
CA PHE A 751 25.56 29.17 4.84
C PHE A 751 25.71 27.66 5.05
N ILE A 752 26.67 27.29 5.90
CA ILE A 752 26.94 25.91 6.31
C ILE A 752 26.43 25.79 7.75
N TYR A 753 25.62 24.78 8.01
CA TYR A 753 25.13 24.44 9.32
C TYR A 753 25.50 23.00 9.64
N ARG A 754 25.82 22.74 10.91
CA ARG A 754 25.96 21.39 11.44
C ARG A 754 24.93 21.14 12.51
N ILE A 755 24.25 20.02 12.40
CA ILE A 755 23.38 19.45 13.44
C ILE A 755 23.95 18.08 13.78
N ASN A 756 23.98 17.71 15.06
CA ASN A 756 24.32 16.36 15.47
C ASN A 756 23.06 15.74 16.06
N THR A 757 22.66 14.59 15.53
CA THR A 757 21.46 13.87 15.95
C THR A 757 21.85 12.53 16.59
N ARG A 758 20.91 11.91 17.30
CA ARG A 758 21.03 10.52 17.79
C ARG A 758 20.13 9.59 16.97
N ARG A 759 20.07 8.31 17.35
CA ARG A 759 19.11 7.37 16.74
C ARG A 759 17.66 7.88 16.92
N PRO A 760 16.74 7.54 16.00
CA PRO A 760 15.32 7.85 16.15
C PRO A 760 14.75 7.41 17.52
N PRO A 761 13.81 8.16 18.12
CA PRO A 761 13.31 9.46 17.67
C PRO A 761 14.39 10.54 17.82
N PHE A 762 14.64 11.30 16.76
CA PHE A 762 15.76 12.23 16.68
C PHE A 762 15.62 13.30 17.76
N ASN A 763 16.54 13.32 18.73
CA ASN A 763 16.66 14.34 19.79
C ASN A 763 17.89 15.20 19.59
#